data_AF-A0A915B5U5-F1
#
_entry.id   AF-A0A915B5U5-F1
#
_cell.length_a   1.000
_cell.length_b   1.000
_cell.length_c   1.000
_cell.angle_alpha   90.00
_cell.angle_beta   90.00
_cell.angle_gamma   90.00
#
_symmetry.space_group_name_H-M   'P 1'
#
loop_
_entity.id
_entity.type
_entity.pdbx_description
1 polymer ?
#
loop_
_entity_poly.entity_id
_entity_poly.type
_entity_poly.pdbx_seq_one_letter_code
_entity_poly.pdbx_strand_id
1 'polypeptide(L)'
;GVCMTFDANTKQLLFQEPACNSVAWNADHENLLCYSGGGALSIKAHNFPAYQQRMQGFVVGFSGKRVFCLHMFAMSAMEVPLSNQLYQYLEQKMYKEAYELATLGVTEGDWTILGHDALEDLELDVAKKAFHRVKDTRFLQLVFEIEEMKKRGEKKELMLAYMKAYQGRFREAALLFQNNGFEQKTLEMFTDLRMFDQAQELLSTASGETQKALMRRRADWARDSNEPRVAAEMFVASGDYDKAIKLMIENDWIDMLVNLMHRMDRSDVDALRTIGAYLVRKEEYTLASQLFISINDIRALVNMHVTAAHWNDAFAIASRYPKYNEDVYLPYARWLAENDRFEEAQKAYHMAGHDVEALWVLEQLTENAVKEDRFLDAGYYHWMLSSQYLERCANNPQLLNKFKESSNKADCYYAFDAIHRYLAEPFTSRPPEALVNIARFLAFQEEVHKVSRVAIMYTLAKQGRALGAYKLARYALEQLSYLKAPARFEKLIGIATVMIRAKPFTDAKELLPMCYRCGLANPLTGGNACIHCKTQFIFSFVSFEVLPLVEFEVAEDILADEARHLIEAEPPLSTTENPFQKQFQVKNAPIVADRQTLLNLEKNQVIIAEWPQPLKTRFYFNIIPEISITICSSCFRMFHMDDFEMLYLRSGGCPFCRSVSQRKTDEMITDDEELDAI
;
A
#
# COMPACT_ATOMS: atom_id res chain seq x y z
N GLY A 1 81.15 -66.36 -28.38
CA GLY A 1 80.68 -67.48 -27.54
C GLY A 1 79.17 -67.60 -27.63
N VAL A 2 78.58 -68.51 -26.87
CA VAL A 2 77.12 -68.63 -26.70
C VAL A 2 76.82 -68.34 -25.24
N CYS A 3 75.94 -67.38 -24.96
CA CYS A 3 75.44 -67.12 -23.62
C CYS A 3 74.29 -68.09 -23.34
N MET A 4 74.37 -68.85 -22.25
CA MET A 4 73.29 -69.73 -21.79
C MET A 4 73.01 -69.45 -20.32
N THR A 5 71.75 -69.27 -19.96
CA THR A 5 71.33 -69.17 -18.56
C THR A 5 70.51 -70.39 -18.18
N PHE A 6 70.74 -70.88 -16.96
CA PHE A 6 70.09 -72.06 -16.42
C PHE A 6 69.48 -71.73 -15.07
N ASP A 7 68.37 -72.38 -14.75
CA ASP A 7 67.87 -72.43 -13.38
C ASP A 7 68.84 -73.27 -12.54
N ALA A 8 69.35 -72.69 -11.45
CA ALA A 8 70.34 -73.33 -10.59
C ALA A 8 69.83 -74.60 -9.90
N ASN A 9 68.53 -74.69 -9.62
CA ASN A 9 67.90 -75.81 -8.92
C ASN A 9 67.43 -76.89 -9.90
N THR A 10 66.72 -76.49 -10.95
CA THR A 10 66.10 -77.44 -11.90
C THR A 10 67.03 -77.84 -13.04
N LYS A 11 68.16 -77.11 -13.23
CA LYS A 11 69.09 -77.24 -14.37
C LYS A 11 68.43 -77.02 -15.73
N GLN A 12 67.22 -76.46 -15.77
CA GLN A 12 66.52 -76.16 -17.00
C GLN A 12 67.19 -74.98 -17.72
N LEU A 13 67.40 -75.12 -19.03
CA LEU A 13 67.88 -74.02 -19.89
C LEU A 13 66.76 -72.97 -20.00
N LEU A 14 67.05 -71.73 -19.58
CA LEU A 14 66.10 -70.61 -19.59
C LEU A 14 66.25 -69.74 -20.83
N PHE A 15 67.48 -69.46 -21.24
CA PHE A 15 67.78 -68.58 -22.36
C PHE A 15 69.12 -68.96 -23.00
N GLN A 16 69.18 -68.87 -24.33
CA GLN A 16 70.38 -69.12 -25.12
C GLN A 16 70.50 -68.05 -26.21
N GLU A 17 71.67 -67.41 -26.30
CA GLU A 17 71.96 -66.40 -27.32
C GLU A 17 73.35 -66.66 -27.95
N PRO A 18 73.44 -66.80 -29.28
CA PRO A 18 74.72 -66.94 -29.97
C PRO A 18 75.46 -65.59 -30.09
N ALA A 19 76.74 -65.64 -30.46
CA ALA A 19 77.59 -64.47 -30.71
C ALA A 19 77.85 -63.54 -29.50
N CYS A 20 77.71 -64.05 -28.27
CA CYS A 20 78.02 -63.32 -27.03
C CYS A 20 79.48 -63.51 -26.60
N ASN A 21 80.12 -62.42 -26.17
CA ASN A 21 81.49 -62.39 -25.69
C ASN A 21 81.56 -62.34 -24.15
N SER A 22 80.63 -61.65 -23.50
CA SER A 22 80.53 -61.60 -22.04
C SER A 22 79.09 -61.36 -21.58
N VAL A 23 78.80 -61.71 -20.32
CA VAL A 23 77.49 -61.58 -19.67
C VAL A 23 77.68 -61.16 -18.21
N ALA A 24 76.78 -60.33 -17.70
CA ALA A 24 76.69 -59.98 -16.28
C ALA A 24 75.23 -59.87 -15.86
N TRP A 25 74.91 -60.49 -14.72
CA TRP A 25 73.66 -60.26 -14.01
C TRP A 25 73.73 -58.92 -13.26
N ASN A 26 72.59 -58.25 -13.12
CA ASN A 26 72.50 -57.04 -12.32
C ASN A 26 72.63 -57.40 -10.83
N ALA A 27 73.56 -56.75 -10.14
CA ALA A 27 73.81 -56.97 -8.73
C ALA A 27 72.60 -56.60 -7.83
N ASP A 28 71.74 -55.69 -8.30
CA ASP A 28 70.62 -55.13 -7.53
C ASP A 28 69.26 -55.72 -7.95
N HIS A 29 69.18 -56.50 -9.05
CA HIS A 29 67.92 -57.06 -9.55
C HIS A 29 68.12 -58.40 -10.30
N GLU A 30 67.69 -59.49 -9.67
CA GLU A 30 67.96 -60.87 -10.11
C GLU A 30 67.40 -61.20 -11.49
N ASN A 31 66.29 -60.58 -11.89
CA ASN A 31 65.65 -60.83 -13.18
C ASN A 31 66.23 -59.99 -14.33
N LEU A 32 67.31 -59.24 -14.11
CA LEU A 32 67.89 -58.33 -15.10
C LEU A 32 69.31 -58.77 -15.47
N LEU A 33 69.52 -59.10 -16.74
CA LEU A 33 70.83 -59.49 -17.25
C LEU A 33 71.23 -58.64 -18.45
N CYS A 34 72.53 -58.44 -18.61
CA CYS A 34 73.07 -57.83 -19.81
C CYS A 34 74.20 -58.69 -20.40
N TYR A 35 74.29 -58.71 -21.73
CA TYR A 35 75.35 -59.42 -22.44
C TYR A 35 75.83 -58.58 -23.61
N SER A 36 77.09 -58.78 -23.99
CA SER A 36 77.71 -58.08 -25.11
C SER A 36 78.18 -59.05 -26.17
N GLY A 37 78.04 -58.65 -27.44
CA GLY A 37 78.34 -59.47 -28.61
C GLY A 37 78.22 -58.65 -29.88
N GLY A 38 79.07 -58.90 -30.88
CA GLY A 38 78.96 -58.25 -32.20
C GLY A 38 79.00 -56.71 -32.21
N GLY A 39 79.62 -56.06 -31.22
CA GLY A 39 79.66 -54.59 -31.09
C GLY A 39 78.39 -53.96 -30.50
N ALA A 40 77.59 -54.75 -29.79
CA ALA A 40 76.37 -54.30 -29.14
C ALA A 40 76.28 -54.80 -27.68
N LEU A 41 75.54 -54.05 -26.88
CA LEU A 41 75.06 -54.41 -25.56
C LEU A 41 73.57 -54.73 -25.65
N SER A 42 73.19 -55.89 -25.13
CA SER A 42 71.79 -56.29 -25.01
C SER A 42 71.39 -56.39 -23.55
N ILE A 43 70.24 -55.81 -23.20
CA ILE A 43 69.63 -55.91 -21.86
C ILE A 43 68.34 -56.70 -21.95
N LYS A 44 68.24 -57.73 -21.11
CA LYS A 44 67.08 -58.61 -21.03
C LYS A 44 66.55 -58.61 -19.60
N ALA A 45 65.25 -58.37 -19.46
CA ALA A 45 64.53 -58.54 -18.22
C ALA A 45 63.65 -59.79 -18.33
N HIS A 46 63.71 -60.66 -17.33
CA HIS A 46 62.95 -61.91 -17.26
C HIS A 46 63.03 -62.70 -18.59
N ASN A 47 61.92 -63.24 -19.08
CA ASN A 47 61.83 -63.94 -20.36
C ASN A 47 61.53 -63.02 -21.56
N PHE A 48 61.55 -61.69 -21.39
CA PHE A 48 61.17 -60.76 -22.46
C PHE A 48 62.24 -60.61 -23.54
N PRO A 49 61.89 -60.09 -24.74
CA PRO A 49 62.86 -59.76 -25.78
C PRO A 49 63.92 -58.77 -25.27
N ALA A 50 65.19 -59.03 -25.62
CA ALA A 50 66.29 -58.17 -25.21
C ALA A 50 66.30 -56.86 -26.02
N TYR A 51 66.59 -55.75 -25.36
CA TYR A 51 66.81 -54.46 -26.01
C TYR A 51 68.29 -54.28 -26.33
N GLN A 52 68.62 -53.98 -27.58
CA GLN A 52 69.99 -53.90 -28.07
C GLN A 52 70.39 -52.45 -28.37
N GLN A 53 71.57 -52.05 -27.90
CA GLN A 53 72.18 -50.77 -28.22
C GLN A 53 73.66 -50.95 -28.62
N ARG A 54 74.19 -50.04 -29.42
CA ARG A 54 75.61 -50.11 -29.84
C ARG A 54 76.54 -49.82 -28.66
N MET A 55 77.61 -50.61 -28.54
CA MET A 55 78.57 -50.48 -27.45
C MET A 55 79.95 -50.99 -27.89
N GLN A 56 81.02 -50.36 -27.40
CA GLN A 56 82.39 -50.78 -27.65
C GLN A 56 82.99 -51.49 -26.43
N GLY A 57 83.60 -52.64 -26.65
CA GLY A 57 84.20 -53.47 -25.60
C GLY A 57 83.28 -54.61 -25.18
N PHE A 58 83.53 -55.13 -23.98
CA PHE A 58 82.73 -56.21 -23.40
C PHE A 58 82.31 -55.87 -21.97
N VAL A 59 81.13 -56.34 -21.57
CA VAL A 59 80.58 -56.13 -20.22
C VAL A 59 81.38 -56.91 -19.19
N VAL A 60 81.67 -56.28 -18.06
CA VAL A 60 82.31 -56.92 -16.90
C VAL A 60 81.46 -56.84 -15.63
N GLY A 61 80.44 -55.97 -15.58
CA GLY A 61 79.54 -55.87 -14.43
C GLY A 61 78.29 -55.05 -14.72
N PHE A 62 77.27 -55.22 -13.89
CA PHE A 62 76.00 -54.51 -13.99
C PHE A 62 75.44 -54.25 -12.59
N SER A 63 75.18 -52.99 -12.24
CA SER A 63 74.56 -52.59 -10.97
C SER A 63 73.70 -51.34 -11.19
N GLY A 64 72.49 -51.34 -10.62
CA GLY A 64 71.47 -50.32 -10.82
C GLY A 64 71.17 -50.16 -12.30
N LYS A 65 71.22 -48.93 -12.80
CA LYS A 65 71.13 -48.61 -14.23
C LYS A 65 72.49 -48.55 -14.95
N ARG A 66 73.60 -48.92 -14.30
CA ARG A 66 74.97 -48.75 -14.83
C ARG A 66 75.57 -50.08 -15.25
N VAL A 67 75.94 -50.16 -16.52
CA VAL A 67 76.71 -51.27 -17.09
C VAL A 67 78.18 -50.85 -17.18
N PHE A 68 79.05 -51.69 -16.65
CA PHE A 68 80.50 -51.49 -16.67
C PHE A 68 81.09 -52.28 -17.83
N CYS A 69 81.73 -51.58 -18.76
CA CYS A 69 82.34 -52.14 -19.97
C CYS A 69 83.85 -51.94 -19.94
N LEU A 70 84.61 -52.97 -20.32
CA LEU A 70 86.04 -52.88 -20.55
C LEU A 70 86.30 -52.78 -22.07
N HIS A 71 86.96 -51.70 -22.49
CA HIS A 71 87.40 -51.53 -23.87
C HIS A 71 88.91 -51.27 -23.90
N MET A 72 89.66 -52.17 -24.54
CA MET A 72 91.13 -52.19 -24.50
C MET A 72 91.65 -52.25 -23.05
N PHE A 73 92.17 -51.14 -22.51
CA PHE A 73 92.70 -51.03 -21.15
C PHE A 73 91.91 -50.03 -20.28
N ALA A 74 90.76 -49.53 -20.76
CA ALA A 74 89.95 -48.53 -20.06
C ALA A 74 88.59 -49.12 -19.65
N MET A 75 88.25 -48.95 -18.37
CA MET A 75 86.92 -49.25 -17.85
C MET A 75 86.01 -48.02 -18.01
N SER A 76 84.87 -48.20 -18.66
CA SER A 76 83.84 -47.17 -18.83
C SER A 76 82.53 -47.62 -18.20
N ALA A 77 81.85 -46.73 -17.50
CA ALA A 77 80.49 -46.95 -17.02
C ALA A 77 79.50 -46.26 -17.96
N MET A 78 78.48 -46.99 -18.40
CA MET A 78 77.40 -46.49 -19.24
C MET A 78 76.08 -46.65 -18.52
N GLU A 79 75.27 -45.59 -18.47
CA GLU A 79 73.89 -45.68 -18.00
C GLU A 79 73.00 -46.21 -19.13
N VAL A 80 72.15 -47.18 -18.81
CA VAL A 80 71.26 -47.78 -19.81
C VAL A 80 69.81 -47.51 -19.45
N PRO A 81 68.99 -47.02 -20.39
CA PRO A 81 67.57 -46.77 -20.14
C PRO A 81 66.85 -48.09 -19.92
N LEU A 82 66.11 -48.18 -18.80
CA LEU A 82 65.32 -49.35 -18.43
C LEU A 82 63.83 -49.20 -18.81
N SER A 83 63.45 -48.14 -19.52
CA SER A 83 62.06 -47.83 -19.88
C SER A 83 61.41 -48.93 -20.74
N ASN A 84 62.17 -49.53 -21.67
CA ASN A 84 61.64 -50.63 -22.50
C ASN A 84 61.29 -51.86 -21.67
N GLN A 85 62.17 -52.25 -20.74
CA GLN A 85 61.92 -53.36 -19.82
C GLN A 85 60.75 -53.04 -18.89
N LEU A 86 60.61 -51.78 -18.45
CA LEU A 86 59.47 -51.34 -17.67
C LEU A 86 58.15 -51.52 -18.44
N TYR A 87 58.07 -51.04 -19.69
CA TYR A 87 56.87 -51.20 -20.51
C TYR A 87 56.52 -52.67 -20.75
N GLN A 88 57.52 -53.54 -20.93
CA GLN A 88 57.29 -54.99 -21.04
C GLN A 88 56.67 -55.58 -19.77
N TYR A 89 57.08 -55.13 -18.57
CA TYR A 89 56.44 -55.55 -17.32
C TYR A 89 55.01 -55.01 -17.19
N LEU A 90 54.77 -53.77 -17.60
CA LEU A 90 53.44 -53.14 -17.57
C LEU A 90 52.45 -53.85 -18.51
N GLU A 91 52.86 -54.16 -19.75
CA GLU A 91 52.03 -54.91 -20.71
C GLU A 91 51.56 -56.27 -20.16
N GLN A 92 52.37 -56.90 -19.31
CA GLN A 92 52.06 -58.18 -18.65
C GLN A 92 51.41 -58.02 -17.26
N LYS A 93 51.09 -56.78 -16.84
CA LYS A 93 50.50 -56.44 -15.53
C LYS A 93 51.34 -56.90 -14.33
N MET A 94 52.65 -56.98 -14.51
CA MET A 94 53.63 -57.38 -13.47
C MET A 94 54.09 -56.15 -12.67
N TYR A 95 53.18 -55.56 -11.90
CA TYR A 95 53.39 -54.25 -11.27
C TYR A 95 54.43 -54.23 -10.15
N LYS A 96 54.64 -55.36 -9.45
CA LYS A 96 55.64 -55.44 -8.36
C LYS A 96 57.05 -55.43 -8.95
N GLU A 97 57.27 -56.24 -9.98
CA GLU A 97 58.52 -56.35 -10.71
C GLU A 97 58.80 -55.06 -11.49
N ALA A 98 57.77 -54.44 -12.09
CA ALA A 98 57.87 -53.12 -12.71
C ALA A 98 58.34 -52.06 -11.70
N TYR A 99 57.79 -52.06 -10.48
CA TYR A 99 58.20 -51.13 -9.42
C TYR A 99 59.65 -51.35 -9.00
N GLU A 100 60.05 -52.60 -8.76
CA GLU A 100 61.44 -52.96 -8.40
C GLU A 100 62.42 -52.50 -9.48
N LEU A 101 62.14 -52.79 -10.75
CA LEU A 101 62.94 -52.32 -11.89
C LEU A 101 63.01 -50.78 -11.92
N ALA A 102 61.88 -50.11 -11.72
CA ALA A 102 61.81 -48.65 -11.74
C ALA A 102 62.70 -48.02 -10.65
N THR A 103 62.85 -48.67 -9.48
CA THR A 103 63.72 -48.17 -8.40
C THR A 103 65.21 -48.08 -8.78
N LEU A 104 65.66 -48.89 -9.74
CA LEU A 104 67.05 -48.89 -10.26
C LEU A 104 67.41 -47.61 -11.02
N GLY A 105 66.40 -46.88 -11.52
CA GLY A 105 66.55 -45.57 -12.13
C GLY A 105 65.90 -45.46 -13.52
N VAL A 106 64.58 -45.35 -13.56
CA VAL A 106 63.80 -44.90 -14.73
C VAL A 106 63.49 -43.39 -14.67
N THR A 107 62.97 -42.82 -15.76
CA THR A 107 62.63 -41.39 -15.80
C THR A 107 61.41 -41.05 -14.94
N GLU A 108 61.22 -39.78 -14.57
CA GLU A 108 59.99 -39.36 -13.88
C GLU A 108 58.73 -39.63 -14.72
N GLY A 109 58.82 -39.49 -16.05
CA GLY A 109 57.74 -39.85 -16.97
C GLY A 109 57.36 -41.33 -16.87
N ASP A 110 58.35 -42.21 -16.81
CA ASP A 110 58.11 -43.65 -16.64
C ASP A 110 57.45 -43.98 -15.29
N TRP A 111 57.82 -43.27 -14.22
CA TRP A 111 57.14 -43.39 -12.92
C TRP A 111 55.68 -42.93 -12.98
N THR A 112 55.36 -41.86 -13.72
CA THR A 112 53.96 -41.44 -13.92
C THR A 112 53.17 -42.48 -14.69
N ILE A 113 53.75 -43.10 -15.73
CA ILE A 113 53.09 -44.15 -16.51
C ILE A 113 52.83 -45.38 -15.64
N LEU A 114 53.84 -45.87 -14.90
CA LEU A 114 53.66 -46.95 -13.93
C LEU A 114 52.56 -46.62 -12.90
N GLY A 115 52.54 -45.37 -12.40
CA GLY A 115 51.53 -44.92 -11.45
C GLY A 115 50.11 -44.93 -12.03
N HIS A 116 49.92 -44.43 -13.25
CA HIS A 116 48.62 -44.42 -13.92
C HIS A 116 48.13 -45.81 -14.30
N ASP A 117 49.01 -46.65 -14.88
CA ASP A 117 48.66 -48.01 -15.32
C ASP A 117 48.29 -48.89 -14.13
N ALA A 118 49.09 -48.84 -13.06
CA ALA A 118 48.76 -49.53 -11.80
C ALA A 118 47.46 -49.02 -11.17
N LEU A 119 47.17 -47.71 -11.29
CA LEU A 119 45.93 -47.13 -10.76
C LEU A 119 44.69 -47.61 -11.55
N GLU A 120 44.76 -47.64 -12.88
CA GLU A 120 43.67 -48.10 -13.76
C GLU A 120 43.33 -49.58 -13.53
N ASP A 121 44.34 -50.41 -13.22
CA ASP A 121 44.17 -51.81 -12.84
C ASP A 121 43.86 -52.05 -11.35
N LEU A 122 43.72 -50.98 -10.55
CA LEU A 122 43.40 -51.01 -9.11
C LEU A 122 44.48 -51.64 -8.21
N GLU A 123 45.74 -51.64 -8.65
CA GLU A 123 46.94 -51.95 -7.88
C GLU A 123 47.41 -50.71 -7.08
N LEU A 124 46.59 -50.34 -6.11
CA LEU A 124 46.69 -49.06 -5.37
C LEU A 124 48.00 -48.92 -4.59
N ASP A 125 48.58 -50.01 -4.08
CA ASP A 125 49.85 -49.98 -3.34
C ASP A 125 51.02 -49.55 -4.23
N VAL A 126 51.08 -50.05 -5.47
CA VAL A 126 52.13 -49.70 -6.44
C VAL A 126 51.90 -48.28 -6.96
N ALA A 127 50.65 -47.94 -7.30
CA ALA A 127 50.28 -46.58 -7.72
C ALA A 127 50.66 -45.53 -6.66
N LYS A 128 50.33 -45.78 -5.39
CA LYS A 128 50.68 -44.89 -4.27
C LYS A 128 52.18 -44.68 -4.13
N LYS A 129 52.97 -45.75 -4.21
CA LYS A 129 54.44 -45.66 -4.14
C LYS A 129 55.02 -44.89 -5.34
N ALA A 130 54.48 -45.13 -6.54
CA ALA A 130 54.90 -44.42 -7.76
C ALA A 130 54.60 -42.92 -7.67
N PHE A 131 53.37 -42.52 -7.34
CA PHE A 131 53.00 -41.10 -7.19
C PHE A 131 53.70 -40.42 -6.02
N HIS A 132 54.01 -41.15 -4.94
CA HIS A 132 54.84 -40.62 -3.85
C HIS A 132 56.25 -40.27 -4.32
N ARG A 133 56.84 -41.09 -5.18
CA ARG A 133 58.17 -40.86 -5.74
C ARG A 133 58.23 -39.68 -6.70
N VAL A 134 57.19 -39.50 -7.52
CA VAL A 134 57.03 -38.32 -8.42
C VAL A 134 56.57 -37.07 -7.65
N LYS A 135 56.15 -37.23 -6.37
CA LYS A 135 55.57 -36.17 -5.53
C LYS A 135 54.28 -35.58 -6.13
N ASP A 136 53.50 -36.38 -6.85
CA ASP A 136 52.20 -35.95 -7.36
C ASP A 136 51.14 -36.03 -6.25
N THR A 137 50.97 -34.93 -5.53
CA THR A 137 50.02 -34.85 -4.40
C THR A 137 48.57 -35.00 -4.85
N ARG A 138 48.24 -34.62 -6.10
CA ARG A 138 46.85 -34.72 -6.62
C ARG A 138 46.47 -36.18 -6.84
N PHE A 139 47.35 -36.95 -7.49
CA PHE A 139 47.10 -38.37 -7.68
C PHE A 139 47.21 -39.18 -6.39
N LEU A 140 48.03 -38.75 -5.42
CA LEU A 140 48.03 -39.36 -4.08
C LEU A 140 46.69 -39.18 -3.36
N GLN A 141 46.08 -38.00 -3.45
CA GLN A 141 44.74 -37.77 -2.90
C GLN A 141 43.69 -38.63 -3.62
N LEU A 142 43.75 -38.71 -4.95
CA LEU A 142 42.87 -39.57 -5.73
C LEU A 142 43.02 -41.05 -5.33
N VAL A 143 44.24 -41.55 -5.15
CA VAL A 143 44.48 -42.94 -4.71
C VAL A 143 43.81 -43.19 -3.36
N PHE A 144 43.91 -42.24 -2.42
CA PHE A 144 43.22 -42.34 -1.13
C PHE A 144 41.69 -42.36 -1.29
N GLU A 145 41.14 -41.47 -2.12
CA GLU A 145 39.70 -41.43 -2.43
C GLU A 145 39.23 -42.75 -3.07
N ILE A 146 40.01 -43.31 -3.99
CA ILE A 146 39.71 -44.60 -4.65
C ILE A 146 39.87 -45.78 -3.69
N GLU A 147 40.86 -45.77 -2.78
CA GLU A 147 40.98 -46.76 -1.70
C GLU A 147 39.72 -46.76 -0.82
N GLU A 148 39.18 -45.58 -0.49
CA GLU A 148 37.91 -45.48 0.25
C GLU A 148 36.70 -45.95 -0.57
N MET A 149 36.59 -45.56 -1.84
CA MET A 149 35.52 -46.00 -2.74
C MET A 149 35.52 -47.54 -2.88
N LYS A 150 36.70 -48.14 -3.03
CA LYS A 150 36.88 -49.60 -3.08
C LYS A 150 36.44 -50.29 -1.79
N LYS A 151 36.73 -49.71 -0.62
CA LYS A 151 36.27 -50.22 0.69
C LYS A 151 34.74 -50.12 0.85
N ARG A 152 34.11 -49.08 0.29
CA ARG A 152 32.65 -48.90 0.30
C ARG A 152 31.93 -49.78 -0.73
N GLY A 153 32.65 -50.48 -1.60
CA GLY A 153 32.07 -51.34 -2.62
C GLY A 153 31.49 -50.59 -3.82
N GLU A 154 32.00 -49.38 -4.10
CA GLU A 154 31.56 -48.57 -5.23
C GLU A 154 31.91 -49.22 -6.57
N LYS A 155 31.14 -48.88 -7.61
CA LYS A 155 31.31 -49.42 -8.97
C LYS A 155 32.67 -49.03 -9.58
N LYS A 156 33.28 -49.96 -10.34
CA LYS A 156 34.57 -49.72 -11.00
C LYS A 156 34.50 -48.57 -12.02
N GLU A 157 33.37 -48.42 -12.69
CA GLU A 157 33.11 -47.39 -13.68
C GLU A 157 33.14 -45.98 -13.06
N LEU A 158 32.67 -45.84 -11.80
CA LEU A 158 32.72 -44.59 -11.07
C LEU A 158 34.16 -44.22 -10.72
N MET A 159 34.94 -45.18 -10.21
CA MET A 159 36.36 -44.99 -9.91
C MET A 159 37.15 -44.60 -11.17
N LEU A 160 36.88 -45.26 -12.30
CA LEU A 160 37.50 -44.93 -13.58
C LEU A 160 37.15 -43.52 -14.07
N ALA A 161 35.91 -43.07 -13.87
CA ALA A 161 35.50 -41.71 -14.21
C ALA A 161 36.27 -40.65 -13.40
N TYR A 162 36.48 -40.87 -12.10
CA TYR A 162 37.35 -40.01 -11.28
C TYR A 162 38.81 -40.04 -11.78
N MET A 163 39.35 -41.21 -12.13
CA MET A 163 40.70 -41.30 -12.70
C MET A 163 40.82 -40.46 -13.99
N LYS A 164 39.85 -40.54 -14.89
CA LYS A 164 39.84 -39.75 -16.14
C LYS A 164 39.66 -38.26 -15.88
N ALA A 165 38.87 -37.88 -14.88
CA ALA A 165 38.71 -36.47 -14.48
C ALA A 165 40.03 -35.87 -13.97
N TYR A 166 40.75 -36.59 -13.10
CA TYR A 166 42.06 -36.15 -12.59
C TYR A 166 43.16 -36.14 -13.66
N GLN A 167 43.05 -36.98 -14.70
CA GLN A 167 43.91 -36.96 -15.89
C GLN A 167 43.62 -35.76 -16.83
N GLY A 168 42.60 -34.94 -16.54
CA GLY A 168 42.17 -33.83 -17.39
C GLY A 168 41.32 -34.25 -18.59
N ARG A 169 40.92 -35.52 -18.67
CA ARG A 169 40.08 -36.07 -19.74
C ARG A 169 38.59 -35.93 -19.38
N PHE A 170 38.15 -34.69 -19.20
CA PHE A 170 36.81 -34.38 -18.66
C PHE A 170 35.67 -34.92 -19.52
N ARG A 171 35.80 -34.94 -20.86
CA ARG A 171 34.77 -35.47 -21.77
C ARG A 171 34.61 -36.99 -21.60
N GLU A 172 35.71 -37.73 -21.45
CA GLU A 172 35.68 -39.18 -21.20
C GLU A 172 35.08 -39.48 -19.81
N ALA A 173 35.47 -38.70 -18.80
CA ALA A 173 34.91 -38.82 -17.45
C ALA A 173 33.40 -38.56 -17.43
N ALA A 174 32.93 -37.52 -18.12
CA ALA A 174 31.51 -37.17 -18.21
C ALA A 174 30.67 -38.26 -18.88
N LEU A 175 31.18 -38.87 -19.97
CA LEU A 175 30.51 -39.99 -20.64
C LEU A 175 30.41 -41.20 -19.71
N LEU A 176 31.45 -41.49 -18.93
CA LEU A 176 31.42 -42.57 -17.94
C LEU A 176 30.41 -42.28 -16.82
N PHE A 177 30.34 -41.05 -16.31
CA PHE A 177 29.33 -40.66 -15.32
C PHE A 177 27.90 -40.77 -15.88
N GLN A 178 27.65 -40.26 -17.10
CA GLN A 178 26.34 -40.26 -17.72
C GLN A 178 25.84 -41.67 -18.06
N ASN A 179 26.68 -42.50 -18.69
CA ASN A 179 26.32 -43.88 -19.06
C ASN A 179 25.98 -44.75 -17.84
N ASN A 180 26.42 -44.35 -16.65
CA ASN A 180 26.17 -45.05 -15.40
C ASN A 180 25.13 -44.35 -14.50
N GLY A 181 24.46 -43.30 -14.99
CA GLY A 181 23.36 -42.60 -14.29
C GLY A 181 23.81 -41.58 -13.24
N PHE A 182 25.08 -41.17 -13.23
CA PHE A 182 25.65 -40.21 -12.27
C PHE A 182 25.60 -38.76 -12.79
N GLU A 183 24.44 -38.30 -13.26
CA GLU A 183 24.26 -36.98 -13.88
C GLU A 183 24.67 -35.81 -12.97
N GLN A 184 24.40 -35.92 -11.66
CA GLN A 184 24.75 -34.90 -10.67
C GLN A 184 26.28 -34.71 -10.56
N LYS A 185 27.06 -35.79 -10.72
CA LYS A 185 28.54 -35.72 -10.69
C LYS A 185 29.09 -35.06 -11.94
N THR A 186 28.49 -35.33 -13.10
CA THR A 186 28.80 -34.59 -14.35
C THR A 186 28.51 -33.09 -14.20
N LEU A 187 27.37 -32.74 -13.58
CA LEU A 187 27.02 -31.35 -13.31
C LEU A 187 28.02 -30.68 -12.36
N GLU A 188 28.34 -31.32 -11.22
CA GLU A 188 29.32 -30.82 -10.26
C GLU A 188 30.68 -30.57 -10.93
N MET A 189 31.21 -31.58 -11.63
CA MET A 189 32.50 -31.49 -12.32
C MET A 189 32.55 -30.31 -13.30
N PHE A 190 31.59 -30.19 -14.22
CA PHE A 190 31.66 -29.13 -15.22
C PHE A 190 31.33 -27.74 -14.68
N THR A 191 30.50 -27.64 -13.63
CA THR A 191 30.21 -26.35 -13.00
C THR A 191 31.40 -25.85 -12.18
N ASP A 192 32.11 -26.73 -11.48
CA ASP A 192 33.35 -26.40 -10.77
C ASP A 192 34.46 -25.98 -11.75
N LEU A 193 34.54 -26.64 -12.91
CA LEU A 193 35.47 -26.29 -14.00
C LEU A 193 34.99 -25.10 -14.85
N ARG A 194 33.79 -24.56 -14.60
CA ARG A 194 33.15 -23.46 -15.35
C ARG A 194 32.93 -23.75 -16.85
N MET A 195 32.81 -25.02 -17.22
CA MET A 195 32.60 -25.47 -18.59
C MET A 195 31.11 -25.63 -18.89
N PHE A 196 30.34 -24.54 -18.77
CA PHE A 196 28.88 -24.55 -18.86
C PHE A 196 28.34 -24.99 -20.23
N ASP A 197 29.05 -24.67 -21.33
CA ASP A 197 28.62 -25.05 -22.67
C ASP A 197 28.70 -26.57 -22.88
N GLN A 198 29.78 -27.20 -22.39
CA GLN A 198 29.92 -28.67 -22.43
C GLN A 198 28.95 -29.36 -21.47
N ALA A 199 28.68 -28.75 -20.31
CA ALA A 199 27.64 -29.22 -19.40
C ALA A 199 26.26 -29.21 -20.07
N GLN A 200 25.93 -28.14 -20.82
CA GLN A 200 24.65 -28.01 -21.50
C GLN A 200 24.51 -29.01 -22.66
N GLU A 201 25.56 -29.25 -23.45
CA GLU A 201 25.58 -30.26 -24.51
C GLU A 201 25.30 -31.66 -23.93
N LEU A 202 26.05 -32.05 -22.89
CA LEU A 202 26.02 -33.41 -22.34
C LEU A 202 24.82 -33.67 -21.41
N LEU A 203 24.31 -32.65 -20.72
CA LEU A 203 23.13 -32.74 -19.84
C LEU A 203 21.83 -32.29 -20.52
N SER A 204 21.83 -32.14 -21.85
CA SER A 204 20.63 -31.80 -22.63
C SER A 204 19.50 -32.84 -22.53
N THR A 205 19.86 -34.10 -22.23
CA THR A 205 18.93 -35.23 -22.03
C THR A 205 18.72 -35.59 -20.55
N ALA A 206 19.36 -34.87 -19.64
CA ALA A 206 19.32 -35.12 -18.20
C ALA A 206 17.94 -34.77 -17.59
N SER A 207 17.75 -35.13 -16.32
CA SER A 207 16.51 -34.80 -15.61
C SER A 207 16.24 -33.28 -15.59
N GLY A 208 14.95 -32.89 -15.59
CA GLY A 208 14.55 -31.49 -15.55
C GLY A 208 15.06 -30.74 -14.30
N GLU A 209 15.30 -31.45 -13.20
CA GLU A 209 15.91 -30.88 -11.99
C GLU A 209 17.40 -30.60 -12.17
N THR A 210 18.13 -31.53 -12.81
CA THR A 210 19.55 -31.36 -13.16
C THR A 210 19.73 -30.16 -14.10
N GLN A 211 18.83 -30.00 -15.07
CA GLN A 211 18.86 -28.85 -15.99
C GLN A 211 18.59 -27.52 -15.29
N LYS A 212 17.61 -27.46 -14.38
CA LYS A 212 17.35 -26.27 -13.56
C LYS A 212 18.55 -25.93 -12.67
N ALA A 213 19.19 -26.94 -12.07
CA ALA A 213 20.39 -26.75 -11.25
C ALA A 213 21.58 -26.21 -12.06
N LEU A 214 21.75 -26.65 -13.31
CA LEU A 214 22.74 -26.10 -14.24
C LEU A 214 22.48 -24.61 -14.53
N MET A 215 21.24 -24.26 -14.87
CA MET A 215 20.87 -22.87 -15.14
C MET A 215 21.08 -21.97 -13.93
N ARG A 216 20.75 -22.44 -12.71
CA ARG A 216 21.02 -21.74 -11.45
C ARG A 216 22.50 -21.44 -11.24
N ARG A 217 23.36 -22.46 -11.34
CA ARG A 217 24.81 -22.31 -11.14
C ARG A 217 25.43 -21.41 -12.22
N ARG A 218 24.95 -21.49 -13.46
CA ARG A 218 25.35 -20.59 -14.54
C ARG A 218 24.91 -19.15 -14.27
N ALA A 219 23.70 -18.94 -13.76
CA ALA A 219 23.19 -17.63 -13.40
C ALA A 219 23.99 -16.98 -12.25
N ASP A 220 24.29 -17.74 -11.19
CA ASP A 220 25.14 -17.28 -10.09
C ASP A 220 26.54 -16.86 -10.59
N TRP A 221 27.13 -17.65 -11.50
CA TRP A 221 28.42 -17.29 -12.11
C TRP A 221 28.34 -16.04 -13.01
N ALA A 222 27.29 -15.91 -13.84
CA ALA A 222 27.10 -14.74 -14.69
C ALA A 222 26.93 -13.46 -13.87
N ARG A 223 26.25 -13.55 -12.71
CA ARG A 223 26.15 -12.45 -11.74
C ARG A 223 27.54 -12.06 -11.22
N ASP A 224 28.32 -13.04 -10.77
CA ASP A 224 29.65 -12.80 -10.22
C ASP A 224 30.66 -12.32 -11.28
N SER A 225 30.41 -12.63 -12.56
CA SER A 225 31.21 -12.20 -13.72
C SER A 225 30.80 -10.84 -14.28
N ASN A 226 29.92 -10.11 -13.58
CA ASN A 226 29.42 -8.79 -13.96
C ASN A 226 28.62 -8.77 -15.28
N GLU A 227 27.91 -9.86 -15.57
CA GLU A 227 26.92 -9.97 -16.65
C GLU A 227 25.50 -10.14 -16.08
N PRO A 228 24.96 -9.14 -15.36
CA PRO A 228 23.74 -9.31 -14.59
C PRO A 228 22.49 -9.53 -15.46
N ARG A 229 22.50 -9.10 -16.74
CA ARG A 229 21.37 -9.31 -17.67
C ARG A 229 21.20 -10.78 -18.01
N VAL A 230 22.31 -11.43 -18.38
CA VAL A 230 22.35 -12.86 -18.67
C VAL A 230 21.98 -13.65 -17.41
N ALA A 231 22.49 -13.23 -16.24
CA ALA A 231 22.11 -13.85 -14.97
C ALA A 231 20.59 -13.78 -14.70
N ALA A 232 19.97 -12.63 -14.93
CA ALA A 232 18.53 -12.45 -14.75
C ALA A 232 17.72 -13.35 -15.70
N GLU A 233 18.06 -13.41 -16.98
CA GLU A 233 17.42 -14.29 -17.96
C GLU A 233 17.56 -15.77 -17.58
N MET A 234 18.73 -16.18 -17.08
CA MET A 234 19.00 -17.55 -16.64
C MET A 234 18.22 -17.90 -15.36
N PHE A 235 18.05 -16.96 -14.41
CA PHE A 235 17.19 -17.17 -13.24
C PHE A 235 15.70 -17.26 -13.62
N VAL A 236 15.26 -16.49 -14.61
CA VAL A 236 13.89 -16.63 -15.17
C VAL A 236 13.72 -18.00 -15.81
N ALA A 237 14.69 -18.46 -16.60
CA ALA A 237 14.66 -19.79 -17.23
C ALA A 237 14.70 -20.95 -16.22
N SER A 238 15.36 -20.78 -15.06
CA SER A 238 15.36 -21.78 -13.99
C SER A 238 14.09 -21.79 -13.14
N GLY A 239 13.23 -20.77 -13.27
CA GLY A 239 12.02 -20.57 -12.48
C GLY A 239 12.27 -19.92 -11.12
N ASP A 240 13.44 -19.33 -10.87
CA ASP A 240 13.77 -18.64 -9.63
C ASP A 240 13.46 -17.15 -9.72
N TYR A 241 12.16 -16.84 -9.82
CA TYR A 241 11.69 -15.46 -10.01
C TYR A 241 12.14 -14.50 -8.91
N ASP A 242 12.22 -14.93 -7.65
CA ASP A 242 12.65 -14.08 -6.54
C ASP A 242 14.06 -13.51 -6.72
N LYS A 243 15.00 -14.34 -7.20
CA LYS A 243 16.38 -13.90 -7.46
C LYS A 243 16.44 -13.02 -8.70
N ALA A 244 15.69 -13.38 -9.75
CA ALA A 244 15.61 -12.58 -10.97
C ALA A 244 15.05 -11.18 -10.69
N ILE A 245 13.92 -11.08 -9.98
CA ILE A 245 13.26 -9.82 -9.65
C ILE A 245 14.17 -8.93 -8.81
N LYS A 246 14.83 -9.47 -7.77
CA LYS A 246 15.79 -8.70 -6.96
C LYS A 246 16.90 -8.12 -7.83
N LEU A 247 17.50 -8.93 -8.69
CA LEU A 247 18.58 -8.49 -9.57
C LEU A 247 18.11 -7.43 -10.57
N MET A 248 16.91 -7.57 -11.14
CA MET A 248 16.33 -6.59 -12.05
C MET A 248 15.98 -5.27 -11.35
N ILE A 249 15.49 -5.31 -10.10
CA ILE A 249 15.19 -4.13 -9.28
C ILE A 249 16.49 -3.38 -8.92
N GLU A 250 17.55 -4.09 -8.52
CA GLU A 250 18.83 -3.49 -8.17
C GLU A 250 19.49 -2.75 -9.36
N ASN A 251 19.24 -3.22 -10.59
CA ASN A 251 19.80 -2.65 -11.81
C ASN A 251 18.83 -1.72 -12.58
N ASP A 252 17.65 -1.46 -12.03
CA ASP A 252 16.63 -0.56 -12.59
C ASP A 252 16.07 -0.95 -13.97
N TRP A 253 15.92 -2.25 -14.24
CA TRP A 253 15.46 -2.73 -15.56
C TRP A 253 13.95 -2.92 -15.64
N ILE A 254 13.24 -1.80 -15.75
CA ILE A 254 11.76 -1.75 -15.82
C ILE A 254 11.21 -2.60 -16.97
N ASP A 255 11.78 -2.49 -18.18
CA ASP A 255 11.29 -3.24 -19.35
C ASP A 255 11.38 -4.77 -19.17
N MET A 256 12.45 -5.25 -18.54
CA MET A 256 12.59 -6.68 -18.24
C MET A 256 11.60 -7.13 -17.17
N LEU A 257 11.33 -6.29 -16.15
CA LEU A 257 10.35 -6.58 -15.12
C LEU A 257 8.92 -6.63 -15.67
N VAL A 258 8.56 -5.72 -16.57
CA VAL A 258 7.24 -5.71 -17.24
C VAL A 258 7.08 -6.94 -18.14
N ASN A 259 8.11 -7.30 -18.90
CA ASN A 259 8.10 -8.51 -19.71
C ASN A 259 8.00 -9.79 -18.86
N LEU A 260 8.68 -9.83 -17.71
CA LEU A 260 8.58 -10.92 -16.76
C LEU A 260 7.17 -10.99 -16.15
N MET A 261 6.62 -9.85 -15.71
CA MET A 261 5.26 -9.72 -15.17
C MET A 261 4.21 -10.31 -16.11
N HIS A 262 4.33 -10.11 -17.43
CA HIS A 262 3.40 -10.69 -18.41
C HIS A 262 3.57 -12.20 -18.63
N ARG A 263 4.74 -12.77 -18.31
CA ARG A 263 5.04 -14.21 -18.45
C ARG A 263 4.75 -15.01 -17.18
N MET A 264 4.67 -14.35 -16.02
CA MET A 264 4.43 -15.00 -14.75
C MET A 264 2.96 -15.43 -14.59
N ASP A 265 2.76 -16.54 -13.91
CA ASP A 265 1.42 -16.99 -13.55
C ASP A 265 0.84 -16.10 -12.45
N ARG A 266 -0.48 -15.85 -12.53
CA ARG A 266 -1.19 -15.00 -11.56
C ARG A 266 -1.22 -15.60 -10.14
N SER A 267 -0.80 -16.85 -9.97
CA SER A 267 -0.64 -17.51 -8.68
C SER A 267 0.56 -17.00 -7.88
N ASP A 268 1.57 -16.42 -8.53
CA ASP A 268 2.81 -15.96 -7.89
C ASP A 268 2.64 -14.55 -7.28
N VAL A 269 1.64 -14.42 -6.41
CA VAL A 269 1.16 -13.14 -5.85
C VAL A 269 2.28 -12.36 -5.14
N ASP A 270 3.17 -13.03 -4.40
CA ASP A 270 4.22 -12.35 -3.62
C ASP A 270 5.32 -11.75 -4.51
N ALA A 271 5.67 -12.45 -5.59
CA ALA A 271 6.63 -11.95 -6.57
C ALA A 271 6.04 -10.75 -7.33
N LEU A 272 4.79 -10.85 -7.77
CA LEU A 272 4.06 -9.75 -8.42
C LEU A 272 3.86 -8.55 -7.48
N ARG A 273 3.59 -8.76 -6.18
CA ARG A 273 3.51 -7.69 -5.18
C ARG A 273 4.85 -6.97 -5.01
N THR A 274 5.96 -7.69 -5.09
CA THR A 274 7.32 -7.12 -5.01
C THR A 274 7.60 -6.22 -6.21
N ILE A 275 7.23 -6.66 -7.42
CA ILE A 275 7.30 -5.85 -8.64
C ILE A 275 6.42 -4.60 -8.50
N GLY A 276 5.18 -4.77 -8.04
CA GLY A 276 4.25 -3.65 -7.83
C GLY A 276 4.79 -2.61 -6.85
N ALA A 277 5.33 -3.04 -5.70
CA ALA A 277 5.93 -2.12 -4.72
C ALA A 277 7.12 -1.34 -5.30
N TYR A 278 7.91 -1.95 -6.19
CA TYR A 278 8.99 -1.27 -6.88
C TYR A 278 8.48 -0.27 -7.93
N LEU A 279 7.46 -0.61 -8.72
CA LEU A 279 6.82 0.31 -9.67
C LEU A 279 6.24 1.54 -8.96
N VAL A 280 5.63 1.36 -7.78
CA VAL A 280 5.13 2.48 -6.95
C VAL A 280 6.27 3.41 -6.53
N ARG A 281 7.44 2.87 -6.15
CA ARG A 281 8.61 3.70 -5.80
C ARG A 281 9.18 4.47 -6.98
N LYS A 282 8.91 4.02 -8.21
CA LYS A 282 9.31 4.67 -9.46
C LYS A 282 8.25 5.61 -10.01
N GLU A 283 7.14 5.79 -9.29
CA GLU A 283 6.00 6.64 -9.67
C GLU A 283 5.26 6.16 -10.93
N GLU A 284 5.47 4.90 -11.33
CA GLU A 284 4.78 4.26 -12.46
C GLU A 284 3.41 3.70 -12.01
N TYR A 285 2.52 4.60 -11.59
CA TYR A 285 1.25 4.24 -10.96
C TYR A 285 0.30 3.49 -11.90
N THR A 286 0.31 3.79 -13.19
CA THR A 286 -0.60 3.17 -14.17
C THR A 286 -0.31 1.67 -14.34
N LEU A 287 0.97 1.31 -14.46
CA LEU A 287 1.44 -0.07 -14.53
C LEU A 287 1.21 -0.80 -13.20
N ALA A 288 1.50 -0.14 -12.08
CA ALA A 288 1.24 -0.69 -10.75
C ALA A 288 -0.26 -0.96 -10.51
N SER A 289 -1.16 -0.06 -10.95
CA SER A 289 -2.61 -0.25 -10.88
C SER A 289 -3.04 -1.50 -11.66
N GLN A 290 -2.57 -1.64 -12.91
CA GLN A 290 -2.90 -2.80 -13.75
C GLN A 290 -2.44 -4.11 -13.09
N LEU A 291 -1.24 -4.10 -12.50
CA LEU A 291 -0.68 -5.24 -11.79
C LEU A 291 -1.52 -5.61 -10.56
N PHE A 292 -1.81 -4.65 -9.66
CA PHE A 292 -2.61 -4.92 -8.45
C PHE A 292 -4.04 -5.39 -8.78
N ILE A 293 -4.65 -4.85 -9.84
CA ILE A 293 -5.95 -5.32 -10.35
C ILE A 293 -5.81 -6.77 -10.86
N SER A 294 -4.75 -7.09 -11.60
CA SER A 294 -4.54 -8.43 -12.17
C SER A 294 -4.39 -9.53 -11.11
N ILE A 295 -3.82 -9.21 -9.94
CA ILE A 295 -3.69 -10.12 -8.79
C ILE A 295 -4.83 -9.99 -7.77
N ASN A 296 -5.81 -9.12 -8.05
CA ASN A 296 -6.95 -8.80 -7.18
C ASN A 296 -6.53 -8.32 -5.76
N ASP A 297 -5.38 -7.66 -5.64
CA ASP A 297 -4.89 -7.08 -4.38
C ASP A 297 -5.37 -5.63 -4.26
N ILE A 298 -6.68 -5.48 -4.01
CA ILE A 298 -7.34 -4.17 -3.92
C ILE A 298 -6.79 -3.34 -2.76
N ARG A 299 -6.32 -3.97 -1.67
CA ARG A 299 -5.75 -3.25 -0.52
C ARG A 299 -4.43 -2.57 -0.89
N ALA A 300 -3.54 -3.26 -1.62
CA ALA A 300 -2.31 -2.67 -2.11
C ALA A 300 -2.58 -1.53 -3.12
N LEU A 301 -3.58 -1.70 -3.99
CA LEU A 301 -4.03 -0.67 -4.93
C LEU A 301 -4.52 0.60 -4.21
N VAL A 302 -5.38 0.45 -3.20
CA VAL A 302 -5.88 1.57 -2.39
C VAL A 302 -4.73 2.29 -1.70
N ASN A 303 -3.86 1.54 -1.02
CA ASN A 303 -2.74 2.13 -0.28
C ASN A 303 -1.78 2.90 -1.21
N MET A 304 -1.56 2.40 -2.44
CA MET A 304 -0.79 3.12 -3.45
C MET A 304 -1.44 4.47 -3.82
N HIS A 305 -2.73 4.50 -4.18
CA HIS A 305 -3.39 5.75 -4.55
C HIS A 305 -3.48 6.74 -3.37
N VAL A 306 -3.70 6.24 -2.15
CA VAL A 306 -3.76 7.05 -0.92
C VAL A 306 -2.39 7.66 -0.59
N THR A 307 -1.30 6.88 -0.65
CA THR A 307 0.06 7.38 -0.39
C THR A 307 0.54 8.36 -1.46
N ALA A 308 0.10 8.19 -2.70
CA ALA A 308 0.33 9.14 -3.79
C ALA A 308 -0.61 10.36 -3.77
N ALA A 309 -1.55 10.45 -2.82
CA ALA A 309 -2.60 11.47 -2.76
C ALA A 309 -3.46 11.57 -4.04
N HIS A 310 -3.59 10.48 -4.80
CA HIS A 310 -4.46 10.37 -5.96
C HIS A 310 -5.90 10.07 -5.52
N TRP A 311 -6.54 11.05 -4.87
CA TRP A 311 -7.84 10.88 -4.20
C TRP A 311 -8.98 10.49 -5.16
N ASN A 312 -9.00 11.03 -6.37
CA ASN A 312 -10.07 10.74 -7.35
C ASN A 312 -10.14 9.24 -7.69
N ASP A 313 -8.99 8.61 -7.94
CA ASP A 313 -8.91 7.17 -8.22
C ASP A 313 -9.22 6.35 -6.96
N ALA A 314 -8.75 6.81 -5.79
CA ALA A 314 -9.05 6.18 -4.51
C ALA A 314 -10.56 6.18 -4.20
N PHE A 315 -11.27 7.28 -4.48
CA PHE A 315 -12.72 7.37 -4.34
C PHE A 315 -13.45 6.47 -5.32
N ALA A 316 -13.00 6.40 -6.58
CA ALA A 316 -13.57 5.48 -7.57
C ALA A 316 -13.46 4.01 -7.11
N ILE A 317 -12.37 3.65 -6.43
CA ILE A 317 -12.19 2.32 -5.84
C ILE A 317 -13.10 2.15 -4.61
N ALA A 318 -13.17 3.13 -3.71
CA ALA A 318 -14.03 3.10 -2.52
C ALA A 318 -15.53 2.94 -2.88
N SER A 319 -16.00 3.65 -3.90
CA SER A 319 -17.38 3.52 -4.41
C SER A 319 -17.68 2.14 -4.97
N ARG A 320 -16.70 1.45 -5.57
CA ARG A 320 -16.85 0.07 -6.08
C ARG A 320 -16.75 -0.96 -4.97
N TYR A 321 -15.91 -0.72 -3.96
CA TYR A 321 -15.62 -1.63 -2.86
C TYR A 321 -15.77 -0.93 -1.50
N PRO A 322 -17.01 -0.81 -0.97
CA PRO A 322 -17.27 -0.10 0.28
C PRO A 322 -16.50 -0.61 1.50
N LYS A 323 -16.00 -1.86 1.46
CA LYS A 323 -15.14 -2.45 2.49
C LYS A 323 -13.86 -1.64 2.74
N TYR A 324 -13.36 -0.91 1.75
CA TYR A 324 -12.14 -0.10 1.86
C TYR A 324 -12.42 1.39 2.09
N ASN A 325 -13.67 1.76 2.41
CA ASN A 325 -14.02 3.15 2.72
C ASN A 325 -13.16 3.71 3.86
N GLU A 326 -12.93 2.93 4.91
CA GLU A 326 -12.07 3.34 6.02
C GLU A 326 -10.63 3.60 5.55
N ASP A 327 -10.04 2.69 4.77
CA ASP A 327 -8.66 2.80 4.26
C ASP A 327 -8.45 4.02 3.34
N VAL A 328 -9.52 4.54 2.70
CA VAL A 328 -9.47 5.72 1.82
C VAL A 328 -9.84 7.00 2.56
N TYR A 329 -11.03 7.04 3.18
CA TYR A 329 -11.59 8.26 3.74
C TYR A 329 -10.92 8.67 5.05
N LEU A 330 -10.37 7.74 5.85
CA LEU A 330 -9.68 8.12 7.08
C LEU A 330 -8.36 8.86 6.81
N PRO A 331 -7.45 8.37 5.93
CA PRO A 331 -6.28 9.15 5.50
C PRO A 331 -6.67 10.46 4.80
N TYR A 332 -7.72 10.46 3.98
CA TYR A 332 -8.22 11.67 3.34
C TYR A 332 -8.72 12.71 4.34
N ALA A 333 -9.46 12.29 5.37
CA ALA A 333 -9.93 13.16 6.44
C ALA A 333 -8.77 13.83 7.20
N ARG A 334 -7.72 13.06 7.50
CA ARG A 334 -6.50 13.58 8.12
C ARG A 334 -5.78 14.58 7.22
N TRP A 335 -5.63 14.24 5.94
CA TRP A 335 -5.03 15.15 4.95
C TRP A 335 -5.85 16.46 4.82
N LEU A 336 -7.17 16.39 4.82
CA LEU A 336 -8.04 17.58 4.81
C LEU A 336 -7.88 18.41 6.09
N ALA A 337 -7.78 17.76 7.26
CA ALA A 337 -7.57 18.43 8.53
C ALA A 337 -6.20 19.13 8.60
N GLU A 338 -5.14 18.51 8.06
CA GLU A 338 -3.80 19.11 7.94
C GLU A 338 -3.77 20.33 7.00
N ASN A 339 -4.71 20.41 6.04
CA ASN A 339 -4.86 21.52 5.11
C ASN A 339 -5.96 22.52 5.52
N ASP A 340 -6.34 22.56 6.80
CA ASP A 340 -7.36 23.46 7.38
C ASP A 340 -8.78 23.35 6.75
N ARG A 341 -9.05 22.28 6.00
CA ARG A 341 -10.36 22.00 5.38
C ARG A 341 -11.24 21.16 6.29
N PHE A 342 -11.49 21.68 7.50
CA PHE A 342 -12.12 20.90 8.56
C PHE A 342 -13.58 20.48 8.29
N GLU A 343 -14.35 21.27 7.54
CA GLU A 343 -15.73 20.91 7.17
C GLU A 343 -15.77 19.67 6.27
N GLU A 344 -14.83 19.58 5.34
CA GLU A 344 -14.70 18.42 4.46
C GLU A 344 -14.08 17.24 5.20
N ALA A 345 -13.13 17.50 6.11
CA ALA A 345 -12.53 16.49 6.95
C ALA A 345 -13.60 15.80 7.81
N GLN A 346 -14.53 16.56 8.39
CA GLN A 346 -15.65 16.03 9.15
C GLN A 346 -16.52 15.08 8.32
N LYS A 347 -16.86 15.46 7.08
CA LYS A 347 -17.61 14.59 6.15
C LYS A 347 -16.82 13.33 5.82
N ALA A 348 -15.51 13.45 5.60
CA ALA A 348 -14.65 12.30 5.33
C ALA A 348 -14.54 11.34 6.53
N TYR A 349 -14.45 11.84 7.77
CA TYR A 349 -14.51 10.99 8.96
C TYR A 349 -15.82 10.21 9.06
N HIS A 350 -16.95 10.87 8.76
CA HIS A 350 -18.25 10.20 8.70
C HIS A 350 -18.30 9.12 7.61
N MET A 351 -17.80 9.42 6.41
CA MET A 351 -17.71 8.43 5.31
C MET A 351 -16.78 7.25 5.63
N ALA A 352 -15.79 7.44 6.51
CA ALA A 352 -14.92 6.38 7.01
C ALA A 352 -15.55 5.53 8.13
N GLY A 353 -16.73 5.89 8.64
CA GLY A 353 -17.38 5.23 9.79
C GLY A 353 -16.84 5.67 11.16
N HIS A 354 -16.01 6.72 11.21
CA HIS A 354 -15.40 7.27 12.42
C HIS A 354 -16.22 8.45 12.98
N ASP A 355 -17.46 8.14 13.39
CA ASP A 355 -18.46 9.13 13.79
C ASP A 355 -18.12 9.86 15.10
N VAL A 356 -17.35 9.23 15.98
CA VAL A 356 -16.95 9.83 17.27
C VAL A 356 -15.90 10.91 17.03
N GLU A 357 -14.90 10.60 16.21
CA GLU A 357 -13.86 11.52 15.77
C GLU A 357 -14.46 12.69 14.98
N ALA A 358 -15.40 12.40 14.07
CA ALA A 358 -16.13 13.43 13.34
C ALA A 358 -16.87 14.40 14.28
N LEU A 359 -17.51 13.88 15.34
CA LEU A 359 -18.19 14.69 16.35
C LEU A 359 -17.19 15.53 17.16
N TRP A 360 -16.07 14.93 17.57
CA TRP A 360 -15.04 15.63 18.33
C TRP A 360 -14.42 16.78 17.55
N VAL A 361 -14.10 16.57 16.26
CA VAL A 361 -13.62 17.63 15.36
C VAL A 361 -14.66 18.75 15.27
N LEU A 362 -15.94 18.41 15.11
CA LEU A 362 -17.02 19.41 15.06
C LEU A 362 -17.14 20.20 16.37
N GLU A 363 -17.06 19.55 17.53
CA GLU A 363 -17.05 20.23 18.83
C GLU A 363 -15.87 21.21 18.93
N GLN A 364 -14.66 20.80 18.51
CA GLN A 364 -13.51 21.71 18.49
C GLN A 364 -13.72 22.90 17.54
N LEU A 365 -14.29 22.68 16.36
CA LEU A 365 -14.64 23.77 15.43
C LEU A 365 -15.67 24.73 16.03
N THR A 366 -16.69 24.22 16.73
CA THR A 366 -17.68 25.07 17.40
C THR A 366 -17.01 25.95 18.46
N GLU A 367 -16.16 25.38 19.31
CA GLU A 367 -15.48 26.14 20.35
C GLU A 367 -14.52 27.19 19.78
N ASN A 368 -13.76 26.84 18.74
CA ASN A 368 -12.81 27.73 18.10
C ASN A 368 -13.52 28.90 17.41
N ALA A 369 -14.59 28.62 16.66
CA ALA A 369 -15.40 29.68 16.02
C ALA A 369 -15.96 30.67 17.04
N VAL A 370 -16.41 30.18 18.20
CA VAL A 370 -16.90 31.03 19.30
C VAL A 370 -15.77 31.83 19.96
N LYS A 371 -14.58 31.25 20.16
CA LYS A 371 -13.42 31.93 20.75
C LYS A 371 -12.90 33.05 19.84
N GLU A 372 -12.90 32.80 18.53
CA GLU A 372 -12.44 33.71 17.45
C GLU A 372 -13.50 34.74 17.03
N ASP A 373 -14.67 34.78 17.68
CA ASP A 373 -15.77 35.69 17.36
C ASP A 373 -16.34 35.52 15.93
N ARG A 374 -16.15 34.34 15.31
CA ARG A 374 -16.76 33.94 14.02
C ARG A 374 -18.17 33.41 14.23
N PHE A 375 -19.09 34.30 14.62
CA PHE A 375 -20.44 33.91 15.06
C PHE A 375 -21.30 33.26 13.98
N LEU A 376 -21.14 33.63 12.70
CA LEU A 376 -21.84 32.96 11.60
C LEU A 376 -21.41 31.48 11.47
N ASP A 377 -20.11 31.19 11.60
CA ASP A 377 -19.58 29.83 11.60
C ASP A 377 -19.99 29.07 12.86
N ALA A 378 -19.93 29.72 14.03
CA ALA A 378 -20.39 29.13 15.29
C ALA A 378 -21.87 28.73 15.21
N GLY A 379 -22.73 29.58 14.62
CA GLY A 379 -24.13 29.27 14.39
C GLY A 379 -24.30 28.04 13.50
N TYR A 380 -23.58 28.00 12.39
CA TYR A 380 -23.59 26.86 11.46
C TYR A 380 -23.11 25.55 12.10
N TYR A 381 -21.98 25.59 12.81
CA TYR A 381 -21.42 24.40 13.47
C TYR A 381 -22.29 23.90 14.62
N HIS A 382 -22.91 24.79 15.39
CA HIS A 382 -23.90 24.39 16.41
C HIS A 382 -25.16 23.78 15.79
N TRP A 383 -25.60 24.26 14.62
CA TRP A 383 -26.68 23.60 13.88
C TRP A 383 -26.26 22.20 13.44
N MET A 384 -25.08 22.03 12.85
CA MET A 384 -24.59 20.72 12.42
C MET A 384 -24.44 19.75 13.61
N LEU A 385 -23.95 20.25 14.75
CA LEU A 385 -23.86 19.50 15.99
C LEU A 385 -25.25 19.08 16.50
N SER A 386 -26.23 19.97 16.38
CA SER A 386 -27.62 19.64 16.71
C SER A 386 -28.17 18.53 15.82
N SER A 387 -27.94 18.60 14.50
CA SER A 387 -28.37 17.56 13.55
C SER A 387 -27.76 16.19 13.90
N GLN A 388 -26.47 16.15 14.22
CA GLN A 388 -25.79 14.93 14.67
C GLN A 388 -26.36 14.37 15.99
N TYR A 389 -26.70 15.23 16.95
CA TYR A 389 -27.37 14.79 18.17
C TYR A 389 -28.77 14.25 17.91
N LEU A 390 -29.49 14.81 16.94
CA LEU A 390 -30.81 14.35 16.56
C LEU A 390 -30.75 12.97 15.88
N GLU A 391 -29.84 12.77 14.93
CA GLU A 391 -29.60 11.47 14.27
C GLU A 391 -29.28 10.36 15.28
N ARG A 392 -28.44 10.66 16.28
CA ARG A 392 -28.05 9.72 17.34
C ARG A 392 -29.11 9.56 18.43
N CYS A 393 -30.10 10.45 18.49
CA CYS A 393 -31.15 10.41 19.50
C CYS A 393 -32.03 9.16 19.39
N ALA A 394 -32.12 8.54 18.21
CA ALA A 394 -32.80 7.26 18.01
C ALA A 394 -32.28 6.17 18.97
N ASN A 395 -30.98 6.19 19.28
CA ASN A 395 -30.33 5.21 20.15
C ASN A 395 -30.19 5.70 21.61
N ASN A 396 -30.18 7.01 21.84
CA ASN A 396 -30.02 7.59 23.19
C ASN A 396 -30.92 8.82 23.42
N PRO A 397 -32.02 8.69 24.18
CA PRO A 397 -32.97 9.77 24.43
C PRO A 397 -32.39 10.99 25.16
N GLN A 398 -31.27 10.84 25.89
CA GLN A 398 -30.64 11.94 26.61
C GLN A 398 -30.05 13.00 25.67
N LEU A 399 -29.76 12.62 24.41
CA LEU A 399 -29.23 13.53 23.39
C LEU A 399 -30.25 14.57 22.93
N LEU A 400 -31.55 14.36 23.19
CA LEU A 400 -32.58 15.33 22.82
C LEU A 400 -32.40 16.68 23.53
N ASN A 401 -31.91 16.69 24.77
CA ASN A 401 -31.62 17.93 25.48
C ASN A 401 -30.40 18.65 24.87
N LYS A 402 -29.36 17.90 24.49
CA LYS A 402 -28.19 18.45 23.78
C LYS A 402 -28.56 19.00 22.41
N PHE A 403 -29.47 18.34 21.70
CA PHE A 403 -30.05 18.86 20.45
C PHE A 403 -30.71 20.22 20.68
N LYS A 404 -31.63 20.32 21.66
CA LYS A 404 -32.33 21.59 21.97
C LYS A 404 -31.35 22.70 22.35
N GLU A 405 -30.36 22.41 23.18
CA GLU A 405 -29.34 23.37 23.59
C GLU A 405 -28.49 23.84 22.41
N SER A 406 -28.01 22.91 21.58
CA SER A 406 -27.19 23.24 20.40
C SER A 406 -27.99 23.98 19.34
N SER A 407 -29.25 23.62 19.14
CA SER A 407 -30.17 24.31 18.22
C SER A 407 -30.46 25.75 18.68
N ASN A 408 -30.64 25.97 19.99
CA ASN A 408 -30.80 27.33 20.53
C ASN A 408 -29.51 28.16 20.38
N LYS A 409 -28.34 27.57 20.65
CA LYS A 409 -27.04 28.22 20.43
C LYS A 409 -26.85 28.59 18.95
N ALA A 410 -27.24 27.71 18.03
CA ALA A 410 -27.17 27.96 16.59
C ALA A 410 -27.96 29.22 16.21
N ASP A 411 -29.23 29.32 16.66
CA ASP A 411 -30.09 30.47 16.43
C ASP A 411 -29.50 31.75 17.02
N CYS A 412 -28.99 31.67 18.25
CA CYS A 412 -28.43 32.81 18.97
C CYS A 412 -27.15 33.34 18.31
N TYR A 413 -26.20 32.47 17.94
CA TYR A 413 -24.96 32.92 17.29
C TYR A 413 -25.21 33.44 15.87
N TYR A 414 -26.08 32.79 15.11
CA TYR A 414 -26.48 33.27 13.79
C TYR A 414 -27.14 34.65 13.85
N ALA A 415 -28.06 34.87 14.80
CA ALA A 415 -28.67 36.17 15.03
C ALA A 415 -27.63 37.20 15.52
N PHE A 416 -26.73 36.81 16.44
CA PHE A 416 -25.77 37.72 17.06
C PHE A 416 -24.69 38.18 16.09
N ASP A 417 -24.32 37.38 15.08
CA ASP A 417 -23.39 37.78 14.02
C ASP A 417 -23.80 39.14 13.40
N ALA A 418 -25.08 39.31 13.11
CA ALA A 418 -25.62 40.55 12.56
C ALA A 418 -25.35 41.78 13.45
N ILE A 419 -25.54 41.62 14.77
CA ILE A 419 -25.31 42.68 15.76
C ILE A 419 -23.80 42.93 15.92
N HIS A 420 -23.01 41.86 15.98
CA HIS A 420 -21.57 41.94 16.11
C HIS A 420 -20.96 42.72 14.94
N ARG A 421 -21.31 42.33 13.70
CA ARG A 421 -20.88 43.02 12.48
C ARG A 421 -21.34 44.47 12.43
N TYR A 422 -22.61 44.74 12.76
CA TYR A 422 -23.13 46.11 12.82
C TYR A 422 -22.33 47.03 13.77
N LEU A 423 -21.82 46.50 14.89
CA LEU A 423 -21.05 47.29 15.86
C LEU A 423 -19.55 47.33 15.57
N ALA A 424 -19.03 46.36 14.82
CA ALA A 424 -17.62 46.26 14.47
C ALA A 424 -17.30 46.98 13.15
N GLU A 425 -18.20 46.90 12.16
CA GLU A 425 -18.04 47.43 10.82
C GLU A 425 -18.59 48.86 10.69
N PRO A 426 -17.99 49.73 9.86
CA PRO A 426 -18.42 51.12 9.69
C PRO A 426 -19.75 51.25 8.91
N PHE A 427 -20.11 50.23 8.11
CA PHE A 427 -21.33 50.21 7.30
C PHE A 427 -22.15 48.97 7.64
N THR A 428 -23.48 49.13 7.67
CA THR A 428 -24.41 48.01 7.91
C THR A 428 -25.01 47.54 6.60
N SER A 429 -24.99 46.23 6.38
CA SER A 429 -25.72 45.59 5.29
C SER A 429 -27.20 45.37 5.62
N ARG A 430 -27.59 45.48 6.90
CA ARG A 430 -28.95 45.23 7.37
C ARG A 430 -29.71 46.52 7.67
N PRO A 431 -31.02 46.56 7.38
CA PRO A 431 -31.86 47.70 7.72
C PRO A 431 -32.05 47.84 9.24
N PRO A 432 -32.31 49.06 9.76
CA PRO A 432 -32.48 49.31 11.19
C PRO A 432 -33.58 48.46 11.84
N GLU A 433 -34.67 48.20 11.14
CA GLU A 433 -35.82 47.40 11.59
C GLU A 433 -35.39 45.97 11.87
N ALA A 434 -34.64 45.36 10.96
CA ALA A 434 -34.07 44.02 11.14
C ALA A 434 -33.12 43.99 12.35
N LEU A 435 -32.27 45.00 12.54
CA LEU A 435 -31.39 45.07 13.71
C LEU A 435 -32.17 45.14 15.03
N VAL A 436 -33.28 45.88 15.09
CA VAL A 436 -34.15 45.92 16.27
C VAL A 436 -34.82 44.57 16.50
N ASN A 437 -35.34 43.93 15.45
CA ASN A 437 -35.98 42.62 15.54
C ASN A 437 -35.02 41.52 16.00
N ILE A 438 -33.81 41.46 15.43
CA ILE A 438 -32.73 40.53 15.83
C ILE A 438 -32.33 40.76 17.28
N ALA A 439 -32.09 42.02 17.66
CA ALA A 439 -31.68 42.35 19.02
C ALA A 439 -32.80 42.09 20.03
N ARG A 440 -34.07 42.25 19.64
CA ARG A 440 -35.22 41.90 20.48
C ARG A 440 -35.29 40.39 20.67
N PHE A 441 -35.18 39.61 19.59
CA PHE A 441 -35.15 38.16 19.66
C PHE A 441 -34.09 37.68 20.67
N LEU A 442 -32.85 38.17 20.54
CA LEU A 442 -31.74 37.84 21.44
C LEU A 442 -31.90 38.38 22.87
N ALA A 443 -32.56 39.52 23.04
CA ALA A 443 -32.77 40.13 24.35
C ALA A 443 -33.62 39.25 25.29
N PHE A 444 -34.48 38.41 24.72
CA PHE A 444 -35.37 37.51 25.44
C PHE A 444 -34.97 36.03 25.31
N GLN A 445 -33.74 35.76 24.86
CA GLN A 445 -33.13 34.43 24.96
C GLN A 445 -32.38 34.25 26.29
N GLU A 446 -32.13 33.00 26.66
CA GLU A 446 -31.22 32.66 27.75
C GLU A 446 -29.79 33.13 27.45
N GLU A 447 -28.98 33.31 28.49
CA GLU A 447 -27.61 33.77 28.31
C GLU A 447 -26.75 32.72 27.60
N VAL A 448 -26.23 33.10 26.44
CA VAL A 448 -25.32 32.26 25.64
C VAL A 448 -23.89 32.80 25.77
N HIS A 449 -22.92 31.90 25.90
CA HIS A 449 -21.51 32.26 26.00
C HIS A 449 -21.10 33.17 24.82
N LYS A 450 -20.23 34.17 25.07
CA LYS A 450 -19.75 35.16 24.07
C LYS A 450 -20.82 36.02 23.37
N VAL A 451 -22.12 35.80 23.57
CA VAL A 451 -23.18 36.68 23.09
C VAL A 451 -23.31 37.87 24.03
N SER A 452 -22.84 39.05 23.59
CA SER A 452 -22.75 40.23 24.46
C SER A 452 -24.12 40.88 24.70
N ARG A 453 -24.63 40.76 25.94
CA ARG A 453 -25.84 41.47 26.40
C ARG A 453 -25.74 42.99 26.25
N VAL A 454 -24.56 43.57 26.48
CA VAL A 454 -24.31 45.01 26.28
C VAL A 454 -24.48 45.40 24.81
N ALA A 455 -23.92 44.62 23.88
CA ALA A 455 -24.07 44.86 22.45
C ALA A 455 -25.54 44.80 21.99
N ILE A 456 -26.28 43.79 22.46
CA ILE A 456 -27.71 43.61 22.18
C ILE A 456 -28.51 44.83 22.68
N MET A 457 -28.37 45.17 23.97
CA MET A 457 -29.14 46.27 24.56
C MET A 457 -28.74 47.63 24.01
N TYR A 458 -27.45 47.85 23.72
CA TYR A 458 -27.00 49.08 23.06
C TYR A 458 -27.60 49.23 21.66
N THR A 459 -27.69 48.14 20.90
CA THR A 459 -28.30 48.14 19.57
C THR A 459 -29.79 48.49 19.66
N LEU A 460 -30.53 47.89 20.61
CA LEU A 460 -31.92 48.25 20.89
C LEU A 460 -32.07 49.72 21.27
N ALA A 461 -31.20 50.25 22.14
CA ALA A 461 -31.25 51.64 22.56
C ALA A 461 -30.99 52.61 21.39
N LYS A 462 -29.98 52.33 20.56
CA LYS A 462 -29.56 53.20 19.46
C LYS A 462 -30.56 53.15 18.30
N GLN A 463 -30.89 51.96 17.80
CA GLN A 463 -31.78 51.79 16.65
C GLN A 463 -33.24 51.98 17.01
N GLY A 464 -33.67 51.53 18.19
CA GLY A 464 -35.01 51.80 18.70
C GLY A 464 -35.30 53.30 18.80
N ARG A 465 -34.33 54.10 19.28
CA ARG A 465 -34.48 55.57 19.29
C ARG A 465 -34.56 56.16 17.88
N ALA A 466 -33.81 55.63 16.92
CA ALA A 466 -33.81 56.11 15.53
C ALA A 466 -35.15 55.85 14.84
N LEU A 467 -35.75 54.68 15.09
CA LEU A 467 -37.04 54.26 14.53
C LEU A 467 -38.27 54.80 15.29
N GLY A 468 -38.08 55.45 16.44
CA GLY A 468 -39.18 55.96 17.26
C GLY A 468 -39.77 54.96 18.25
N ALA A 469 -39.11 53.82 18.48
CA ALA A 469 -39.38 52.91 19.59
C ALA A 469 -38.76 53.42 20.91
N TYR A 470 -39.28 54.54 21.41
CA TYR A 470 -38.68 55.24 22.55
C TYR A 470 -38.87 54.56 23.90
N LYS A 471 -39.94 53.78 24.10
CA LYS A 471 -40.14 53.01 25.33
C LYS A 471 -39.21 51.79 25.34
N LEU A 472 -39.06 51.09 24.22
CA LEU A 472 -38.04 50.04 24.06
C LEU A 472 -36.62 50.58 24.31
N ALA A 473 -36.28 51.73 23.74
CA ALA A 473 -34.96 52.32 23.91
C ALA A 473 -34.66 52.69 25.38
N ARG A 474 -35.67 53.17 26.13
CA ARG A 474 -35.53 53.40 27.58
C ARG A 474 -35.35 52.12 28.36
N TYR A 475 -36.16 51.11 28.07
CA TYR A 475 -36.02 49.79 28.67
C TYR A 475 -34.61 49.24 28.46
N ALA A 476 -34.08 49.32 27.24
CA ALA A 476 -32.73 48.87 26.93
C ALA A 476 -31.64 49.66 27.70
N LEU A 477 -31.80 50.98 27.85
CA LEU A 477 -30.88 51.82 28.64
C LEU A 477 -30.96 51.52 30.14
N GLU A 478 -32.15 51.21 30.65
CA GLU A 478 -32.32 50.73 32.01
C GLU A 478 -31.63 49.38 32.21
N GLN A 479 -31.80 48.43 31.28
CA GLN A 479 -31.09 47.14 31.31
C GLN A 479 -29.56 47.33 31.26
N LEU A 480 -29.06 48.27 30.46
CA LEU A 480 -27.63 48.60 30.40
C LEU A 480 -27.07 49.12 31.72
N SER A 481 -27.90 49.71 32.59
CA SER A 481 -27.45 50.20 33.91
C SER A 481 -27.11 49.06 34.88
N TYR A 482 -27.67 47.88 34.66
CA TYR A 482 -27.36 46.67 35.43
C TYR A 482 -26.17 45.88 34.87
N LEU A 483 -25.62 46.29 33.72
CA LEU A 483 -24.55 45.59 33.03
C LEU A 483 -23.23 46.36 33.10
N LYS A 484 -22.11 45.64 33.12
CA LYS A 484 -20.78 46.24 33.02
C LYS A 484 -20.45 46.54 31.55
N ALA A 485 -20.70 47.77 31.11
CA ALA A 485 -20.38 48.20 29.76
C ALA A 485 -18.87 48.41 29.56
N PRO A 486 -18.29 47.99 28.43
CA PRO A 486 -16.93 48.37 28.04
C PRO A 486 -16.79 49.89 27.85
N ALA A 487 -15.61 50.45 28.12
CA ALA A 487 -15.33 51.90 28.05
C ALA A 487 -15.78 52.57 26.73
N ARG A 488 -15.66 51.86 25.60
CA ARG A 488 -16.13 52.35 24.29
C ARG A 488 -17.63 52.67 24.26
N PHE A 489 -18.44 51.92 25.02
CA PHE A 489 -19.88 52.10 25.09
C PHE A 489 -20.31 53.07 26.18
N GLU A 490 -19.56 53.24 27.26
CA GLU A 490 -19.95 54.09 28.40
C GLU A 490 -20.34 55.52 27.97
N LYS A 491 -19.48 56.18 27.17
CA LYS A 491 -19.76 57.53 26.65
C LYS A 491 -21.00 57.54 25.75
N LEU A 492 -21.15 56.52 24.89
CA LEU A 492 -22.27 56.41 23.95
C LEU A 492 -23.60 56.16 24.68
N ILE A 493 -23.58 55.32 25.71
CA ILE A 493 -24.72 55.03 26.58
C ILE A 493 -25.09 56.29 27.36
N GLY A 494 -24.13 57.02 27.93
CA GLY A 494 -24.37 58.29 28.62
C GLY A 494 -25.07 59.31 27.73
N ILE A 495 -24.60 59.49 26.49
CA ILE A 495 -25.25 60.37 25.49
C ILE A 495 -26.66 59.88 25.18
N ALA A 496 -26.86 58.59 24.91
CA ALA A 496 -28.17 58.02 24.61
C ALA A 496 -29.17 58.21 25.77
N THR A 497 -28.72 58.05 27.02
CA THR A 497 -29.53 58.27 28.24
C THR A 497 -29.98 59.71 28.39
N VAL A 498 -29.16 60.70 28.00
CA VAL A 498 -29.59 62.11 27.99
C VAL A 498 -30.56 62.37 26.84
N MET A 499 -30.25 61.88 25.63
CA MET A 499 -31.07 62.12 24.44
C MET A 499 -32.47 61.54 24.54
N ILE A 500 -32.64 60.37 25.18
CA ILE A 500 -33.95 59.72 25.28
C ILE A 500 -34.92 60.46 26.21
N ARG A 501 -34.42 61.28 27.15
CA ARG A 501 -35.26 62.07 28.08
C ARG A 501 -36.14 63.08 27.35
N ALA A 502 -35.71 63.58 26.19
CA ALA A 502 -36.45 64.54 25.39
C ALA A 502 -37.52 63.92 24.47
N LYS A 503 -37.70 62.59 24.49
CA LYS A 503 -38.62 61.86 23.60
C LYS A 503 -39.91 61.46 24.33
N PRO A 504 -41.02 61.13 23.65
CA PRO A 504 -42.23 60.64 24.31
C PRO A 504 -42.03 59.23 24.91
N PHE A 505 -42.90 58.82 25.84
CA PHE A 505 -42.88 57.48 26.47
C PHE A 505 -43.75 56.46 25.70
N THR A 506 -43.73 56.54 24.38
CA THR A 506 -44.52 55.68 23.49
C THR A 506 -43.63 55.15 22.38
N ASP A 507 -43.89 53.92 21.95
CA ASP A 507 -43.28 53.36 20.74
C ASP A 507 -44.14 53.69 19.51
N ALA A 508 -43.51 53.74 18.33
CA ALA A 508 -44.23 53.83 17.07
C ALA A 508 -45.11 52.58 16.86
N LYS A 509 -46.37 52.78 16.46
CA LYS A 509 -47.35 51.68 16.34
C LYS A 509 -46.98 50.65 15.28
N GLU A 510 -46.34 51.10 14.20
CA GLU A 510 -45.92 50.27 13.06
C GLU A 510 -44.83 49.25 13.44
N LEU A 511 -44.06 49.51 14.50
CA LEU A 511 -43.02 48.60 14.97
C LEU A 511 -43.54 47.51 15.91
N LEU A 512 -44.80 47.61 16.36
CA LEU A 512 -45.34 46.68 17.35
C LEU A 512 -45.60 45.31 16.71
N PRO A 513 -44.96 44.23 17.19
CA PRO A 513 -45.17 42.89 16.63
C PRO A 513 -46.62 42.46 16.76
N MET A 514 -47.24 42.07 15.65
CA MET A 514 -48.58 41.52 15.65
C MET A 514 -48.54 40.04 16.02
N CYS A 515 -49.45 39.59 16.89
CA CYS A 515 -49.68 38.16 17.07
C CYS A 515 -50.72 37.70 16.06
N TYR A 516 -50.30 36.90 15.08
CA TYR A 516 -51.20 36.43 14.03
C TYR A 516 -52.25 35.42 14.52
N ARG A 517 -52.06 34.80 15.70
CA ARG A 517 -53.12 33.98 16.31
C ARG A 517 -54.27 34.81 16.88
N CYS A 518 -53.97 35.84 17.68
CA CYS A 518 -55.02 36.59 18.39
C CYS A 518 -55.31 37.99 17.81
N GLY A 519 -54.59 38.41 16.77
CA GLY A 519 -54.72 39.72 16.10
C GLY A 519 -54.29 40.93 16.94
N LEU A 520 -53.74 40.72 18.14
CA LEU A 520 -53.34 41.80 19.04
C LEU A 520 -51.88 42.18 18.84
N ALA A 521 -51.61 43.49 18.82
CA ALA A 521 -50.26 44.04 18.84
C ALA A 521 -49.61 43.82 20.20
N ASN A 522 -48.34 43.41 20.20
CA ASN A 522 -47.57 43.12 21.40
C ASN A 522 -46.58 44.28 21.67
N PRO A 523 -46.27 44.57 22.95
CA PRO A 523 -45.26 45.57 23.27
C PRO A 523 -43.87 45.08 22.83
N LEU A 524 -43.02 46.00 22.38
CA LEU A 524 -41.63 45.72 22.01
C LEU A 524 -40.76 45.21 23.18
N THR A 525 -41.19 45.45 24.42
CA THR A 525 -40.58 44.92 25.63
C THR A 525 -41.12 43.54 26.04
N GLY A 526 -41.98 42.93 25.22
CA GLY A 526 -42.46 41.56 25.40
C GLY A 526 -41.47 40.52 24.87
N GLY A 527 -41.53 39.30 25.40
CA GLY A 527 -40.64 38.20 25.01
C GLY A 527 -40.90 37.65 23.60
N ASN A 528 -40.30 36.50 23.29
CA ASN A 528 -40.44 35.80 22.00
C ASN A 528 -41.79 35.05 21.84
N ALA A 529 -42.78 35.38 22.68
CA ALA A 529 -44.13 34.86 22.64
C ALA A 529 -45.15 35.96 22.93
N CYS A 530 -46.37 35.80 22.42
CA CYS A 530 -47.46 36.74 22.63
C CYS A 530 -47.79 36.89 24.12
N ILE A 531 -47.86 38.13 24.61
CA ILE A 531 -48.20 38.39 26.01
C ILE A 531 -49.66 38.03 26.34
N HIS A 532 -50.54 38.05 25.33
CA HIS A 532 -51.98 37.85 25.48
C HIS A 532 -52.42 36.39 25.39
N CYS A 533 -51.88 35.62 24.44
CA CYS A 533 -52.27 34.22 24.20
C CYS A 533 -51.13 33.21 24.34
N LYS A 534 -49.93 33.66 24.73
CA LYS A 534 -48.72 32.83 24.98
C LYS A 534 -48.21 32.02 23.80
N THR A 535 -48.75 32.23 22.61
CA THR A 535 -48.26 31.61 21.37
C THR A 535 -46.85 32.09 21.06
N GLN A 536 -45.95 31.16 20.80
CA GLN A 536 -44.58 31.45 20.37
C GLN A 536 -44.61 32.16 19.03
N PHE A 537 -43.74 33.16 18.87
CA PHE A 537 -43.58 33.82 17.59
C PHE A 537 -42.70 32.98 16.67
N ILE A 538 -43.10 32.92 15.41
CA ILE A 538 -42.34 32.30 14.34
C ILE A 538 -41.63 33.43 13.61
N PHE A 539 -40.31 33.34 13.46
CA PHE A 539 -39.49 34.43 12.95
C PHE A 539 -38.93 34.10 11.56
N SER A 540 -38.82 35.12 10.70
CA SER A 540 -38.01 35.04 9.47
C SER A 540 -36.53 35.07 9.85
N PHE A 541 -35.75 34.05 9.52
CA PHE A 541 -34.31 33.97 9.88
C PHE A 541 -33.41 34.88 9.00
N VAL A 542 -33.96 35.96 8.46
CA VAL A 542 -33.22 37.05 7.80
C VAL A 542 -33.47 38.37 8.51
N SER A 543 -34.74 38.80 8.55
CA SER A 543 -35.18 40.04 9.18
C SER A 543 -35.54 39.91 10.66
N PHE A 544 -35.74 38.68 11.16
CA PHE A 544 -36.31 38.36 12.47
C PHE A 544 -37.67 39.01 12.74
N GLU A 545 -38.39 39.36 11.67
CA GLU A 545 -39.79 39.76 11.75
C GLU A 545 -40.67 38.56 12.12
N VAL A 546 -41.78 38.83 12.83
CA VAL A 546 -42.77 37.80 13.16
C VAL A 546 -43.54 37.45 11.90
N LEU A 547 -43.47 36.21 11.47
CA LEU A 547 -44.18 35.70 10.30
C LEU A 547 -45.67 35.48 10.59
N PRO A 548 -46.55 35.63 9.59
CA PRO A 548 -47.99 35.34 9.68
C PRO A 548 -48.33 33.85 9.77
N LEU A 549 -47.52 33.08 10.49
CA LEU A 549 -47.65 31.66 10.67
C LEU A 549 -48.18 31.32 12.06
N VAL A 550 -49.05 30.32 12.11
CA VAL A 550 -49.52 29.72 13.37
C VAL A 550 -49.39 28.20 13.28
N GLU A 551 -48.72 27.61 14.28
CA GLU A 551 -48.57 26.16 14.40
C GLU A 551 -49.91 25.51 14.78
N PHE A 552 -50.24 24.41 14.11
CA PHE A 552 -51.38 23.55 14.43
C PHE A 552 -50.95 22.08 14.48
N GLU A 553 -51.69 21.31 15.27
CA GLU A 553 -51.53 19.88 15.43
C GLU A 553 -52.58 19.16 14.59
N VAL A 554 -52.22 17.99 14.06
CA VAL A 554 -53.16 17.10 13.39
C VAL A 554 -53.81 16.18 14.43
N ALA A 555 -55.10 15.88 14.26
CA ALA A 555 -55.80 14.96 15.16
C ALA A 555 -55.10 13.60 15.29
N GLU A 556 -55.10 13.01 16.49
CA GLU A 556 -54.31 11.81 16.83
C GLU A 556 -54.65 10.57 15.97
N ASP A 557 -55.82 10.56 15.34
CA ASP A 557 -56.32 9.49 14.47
C ASP A 557 -55.89 9.62 13.00
N ILE A 558 -55.10 10.63 12.65
CA ILE A 558 -54.63 10.92 11.30
C ILE A 558 -53.10 10.82 11.27
N LEU A 559 -52.58 9.95 10.40
CA LEU A 559 -51.13 9.83 10.19
C LEU A 559 -50.58 11.03 9.40
N ALA A 560 -49.29 11.35 9.57
CA ALA A 560 -48.68 12.50 8.89
C ALA A 560 -48.79 12.43 7.35
N ASP A 561 -48.65 11.24 6.77
CA ASP A 561 -48.81 11.03 5.33
C ASP A 561 -50.27 11.18 4.87
N GLU A 562 -51.24 10.73 5.69
CA GLU A 562 -52.66 10.96 5.44
C GLU A 562 -52.98 12.45 5.49
N ALA A 563 -52.46 13.17 6.51
CA ALA A 563 -52.64 14.62 6.63
C ALA A 563 -52.09 15.38 5.41
N ARG A 564 -50.93 14.94 4.90
CA ARG A 564 -50.33 15.50 3.68
C ARG A 564 -51.25 15.32 2.48
N HIS A 565 -51.76 14.11 2.26
CA HIS A 565 -52.67 13.84 1.16
C HIS A 565 -53.97 14.65 1.26
N LEU A 566 -54.48 14.88 2.47
CA LEU A 566 -55.67 15.71 2.69
C LEU A 566 -55.43 17.20 2.38
N ILE A 567 -54.22 17.72 2.66
CA ILE A 567 -53.83 19.11 2.35
C ILE A 567 -53.51 19.29 0.85
N GLU A 568 -52.99 18.24 0.19
CA GLU A 568 -52.71 18.26 -1.25
C GLU A 568 -53.98 18.11 -2.10
N ALA A 569 -55.09 17.67 -1.52
CA ALA A 569 -56.38 17.60 -2.20
C ALA A 569 -56.95 19.00 -2.49
N GLU A 570 -57.65 19.16 -3.62
CA GLU A 570 -58.32 20.43 -3.93
C GLU A 570 -59.45 20.70 -2.92
N PRO A 571 -59.46 21.87 -2.25
CA PRO A 571 -60.49 22.18 -1.27
C PRO A 571 -61.86 22.38 -1.94
N PRO A 572 -62.96 22.07 -1.24
CA PRO A 572 -64.30 22.28 -1.78
C PRO A 572 -64.57 23.78 -2.02
N LEU A 573 -65.04 24.11 -3.24
CA LEU A 573 -65.42 25.46 -3.69
C LEU A 573 -66.57 26.06 -2.85
N SER A 574 -66.37 26.49 -1.59
CA SER A 574 -67.41 27.23 -0.86
C SER A 574 -67.06 27.93 0.47
N THR A 575 -65.83 27.90 1.00
CA THR A 575 -65.56 28.51 2.32
C THR A 575 -64.60 29.70 2.25
N THR A 576 -65.15 30.91 2.38
CA THR A 576 -64.41 32.18 2.53
C THR A 576 -63.99 32.47 3.97
N GLU A 577 -64.37 31.63 4.93
CA GLU A 577 -64.01 31.80 6.34
C GLU A 577 -62.72 31.05 6.68
N ASN A 578 -61.83 31.69 7.46
CA ASN A 578 -60.61 31.06 7.96
C ASN A 578 -60.97 29.82 8.81
N PRO A 579 -60.48 28.61 8.44
CA PRO A 579 -60.89 27.36 9.07
C PRO A 579 -60.57 27.29 10.58
N PHE A 580 -59.58 28.06 11.04
CA PHE A 580 -59.16 28.09 12.45
C PHE A 580 -59.74 29.26 13.26
N GLN A 581 -60.58 30.11 12.67
CA GLN A 581 -61.07 31.36 13.30
C GLN A 581 -61.69 31.15 14.69
N LYS A 582 -62.45 30.06 14.87
CA LYS A 582 -63.08 29.73 16.16
C LYS A 582 -62.05 29.28 17.21
N GLN A 583 -61.03 28.53 16.78
CA GLN A 583 -59.97 28.02 17.66
C GLN A 583 -58.99 29.12 18.09
N PHE A 584 -58.78 30.14 17.24
CA PHE A 584 -57.95 31.30 17.55
C PHE A 584 -58.44 32.12 18.75
N GLN A 585 -59.75 32.11 19.02
CA GLN A 585 -60.35 32.81 20.16
C GLN A 585 -60.08 32.10 21.50
N VAL A 586 -59.78 30.79 21.47
CA VAL A 586 -59.49 30.01 22.67
C VAL A 586 -58.04 30.24 23.09
N LYS A 587 -57.84 30.90 24.23
CA LYS A 587 -56.51 31.17 24.78
C LYS A 587 -55.88 29.88 25.32
N ASN A 588 -54.57 29.73 25.10
CA ASN A 588 -53.74 28.64 25.64
C ASN A 588 -54.14 27.21 25.21
N ALA A 589 -54.94 27.02 24.17
CA ALA A 589 -55.22 25.70 23.58
C ALA A 589 -54.31 25.43 22.36
N PRO A 590 -53.88 24.20 22.09
CA PRO A 590 -53.35 23.86 20.77
C PRO A 590 -54.45 24.02 19.71
N ILE A 591 -54.07 24.39 18.50
CA ILE A 591 -54.99 24.41 17.36
C ILE A 591 -54.93 23.01 16.76
N VAL A 592 -56.07 22.34 16.62
CA VAL A 592 -56.12 20.96 16.12
C VAL A 592 -56.93 20.93 14.84
N ALA A 593 -56.36 20.35 13.79
CA ALA A 593 -57.02 20.14 12.51
C ALA A 593 -57.54 18.70 12.42
N ASP A 594 -58.85 18.54 12.28
CA ASP A 594 -59.49 17.28 11.93
C ASP A 594 -59.52 17.06 10.41
N ARG A 595 -59.95 15.88 9.95
CA ARG A 595 -59.99 15.54 8.51
C ARG A 595 -60.73 16.58 7.67
N GLN A 596 -61.83 17.13 8.20
CA GLN A 596 -62.62 18.15 7.49
C GLN A 596 -61.88 19.49 7.42
N THR A 597 -61.21 19.90 8.50
CA THR A 597 -60.39 21.10 8.52
C THR A 597 -59.25 21.00 7.52
N LEU A 598 -58.54 19.85 7.49
CA LEU A 598 -57.42 19.62 6.57
C LEU A 598 -57.84 19.70 5.09
N LEU A 599 -59.00 19.14 4.73
CA LEU A 599 -59.55 19.21 3.37
C LEU A 599 -59.94 20.62 2.93
N ASN A 600 -60.19 21.53 3.88
CA ASN A 600 -60.53 22.92 3.58
C ASN A 600 -59.28 23.83 3.51
N LEU A 601 -58.08 23.30 3.76
CA LEU A 601 -56.84 24.07 3.67
C LEU A 601 -56.34 24.09 2.24
N GLU A 602 -55.96 25.27 1.76
CA GLU A 602 -55.23 25.39 0.51
C GLU A 602 -53.77 24.96 0.71
N LYS A 603 -53.24 24.19 -0.24
CA LYS A 603 -51.83 23.75 -0.25
C LYS A 603 -50.85 24.89 -0.04
N ASN A 604 -51.08 26.04 -0.67
CA ASN A 604 -50.17 27.20 -0.61
C ASN A 604 -50.22 27.94 0.74
N GLN A 605 -51.23 27.65 1.58
CA GLN A 605 -51.39 28.25 2.90
C GLN A 605 -50.79 27.38 4.01
N VAL A 606 -50.29 26.17 3.71
CA VAL A 606 -49.77 25.25 4.72
C VAL A 606 -48.28 24.98 4.47
N ILE A 607 -47.48 25.13 5.52
CA ILE A 607 -46.07 24.77 5.53
C ILE A 607 -45.89 23.54 6.42
N ILE A 608 -45.27 22.50 5.87
CA ILE A 608 -45.04 21.22 6.55
C ILE A 608 -43.54 21.11 6.86
N ALA A 609 -43.21 20.93 8.14
CA ALA A 609 -41.84 20.72 8.61
C ALA A 609 -41.65 19.26 9.04
N GLU A 610 -41.08 18.46 8.15
CA GLU A 610 -40.85 17.01 8.30
C GLU A 610 -39.59 16.71 9.10
N TRP A 611 -39.65 16.96 10.41
CA TRP A 611 -38.53 16.64 11.30
C TRP A 611 -38.30 15.12 11.38
N PRO A 612 -37.03 14.66 11.41
CA PRO A 612 -36.74 13.25 11.59
C PRO A 612 -37.10 12.79 13.00
N GLN A 613 -37.41 11.49 13.15
CA GLN A 613 -37.68 10.88 14.45
C GLN A 613 -36.50 11.12 15.42
N PRO A 614 -36.75 11.41 16.71
CA PRO A 614 -38.02 11.29 17.45
C PRO A 614 -38.92 12.53 17.42
N LEU A 615 -38.58 13.57 16.66
CA LEU A 615 -39.42 14.76 16.55
C LEU A 615 -40.62 14.46 15.63
N LYS A 616 -41.79 15.01 15.98
CA LYS A 616 -43.00 14.89 15.15
C LYS A 616 -42.97 15.93 14.04
N THR A 617 -43.55 15.60 12.89
CA THR A 617 -43.87 16.56 11.82
C THR A 617 -44.71 17.70 12.39
N ARG A 618 -44.36 18.93 12.03
CA ARG A 618 -45.07 20.14 12.47
C ARG A 618 -45.75 20.81 11.30
N PHE A 619 -46.95 21.34 11.53
CA PHE A 619 -47.75 21.99 10.52
C PHE A 619 -47.97 23.44 10.89
N TYR A 620 -47.85 24.32 9.91
CA TYR A 620 -47.97 25.76 10.08
C TYR A 620 -48.95 26.32 9.07
N PHE A 621 -49.90 27.11 9.54
CA PHE A 621 -50.90 27.77 8.71
C PHE A 621 -50.51 29.24 8.48
N ASN A 622 -50.44 29.65 7.22
CA ASN A 622 -50.22 31.03 6.79
C ASN A 622 -51.53 31.79 6.74
N ILE A 623 -51.69 32.73 7.67
CA ILE A 623 -52.91 33.53 7.83
C ILE A 623 -53.03 34.63 6.78
N ILE A 624 -51.91 35.01 6.16
CA ILE A 624 -51.86 36.04 5.11
C ILE A 624 -51.22 35.41 3.87
N PRO A 625 -52.02 34.74 3.01
CA PRO A 625 -51.53 34.02 1.84
C PRO A 625 -50.75 34.90 0.85
N GLU A 626 -50.99 36.22 0.87
CA GLU A 626 -50.29 37.20 0.04
C GLU A 626 -48.81 37.35 0.42
N ILE A 627 -48.43 36.98 1.66
CA ILE A 627 -47.05 36.98 2.11
C ILE A 627 -46.47 35.60 1.85
N SER A 628 -45.60 35.50 0.84
CA SER A 628 -44.88 34.28 0.47
C SER A 628 -43.82 33.91 1.51
N ILE A 629 -43.93 32.70 2.06
CA ILE A 629 -43.05 32.18 3.10
C ILE A 629 -42.54 30.81 2.68
N THR A 630 -41.25 30.59 2.89
CA THR A 630 -40.59 29.33 2.57
C THR A 630 -39.88 28.74 3.79
N ILE A 631 -39.69 27.43 3.79
CA ILE A 631 -38.99 26.68 4.82
C ILE A 631 -37.79 25.96 4.19
N CYS A 632 -36.64 26.01 4.85
CA CYS A 632 -35.49 25.21 4.41
C CYS A 632 -35.72 23.72 4.75
N SER A 633 -35.58 22.84 3.75
CA SER A 633 -35.75 21.39 3.90
C SER A 633 -34.74 20.72 4.84
N SER A 634 -33.60 21.36 5.12
CA SER A 634 -32.54 20.80 5.97
C SER A 634 -32.57 21.32 7.41
N CYS A 635 -32.78 22.63 7.62
CA CYS A 635 -32.76 23.22 8.96
C CYS A 635 -34.13 23.59 9.51
N PHE A 636 -35.19 23.48 8.71
CA PHE A 636 -36.57 23.79 9.06
C PHE A 636 -36.78 25.22 9.60
N ARG A 637 -35.84 26.13 9.32
CA ARG A 637 -36.01 27.57 9.57
C ARG A 637 -36.81 28.20 8.44
N MET A 638 -37.59 29.21 8.81
CA MET A 638 -38.55 29.87 7.94
C MET A 638 -38.06 31.25 7.55
N PHE A 639 -38.48 31.68 6.37
CA PHE A 639 -38.01 32.89 5.73
C PHE A 639 -39.12 33.50 4.89
N HIS A 640 -39.12 34.82 4.71
CA HIS A 640 -39.79 35.40 3.55
C HIS A 640 -39.15 34.85 2.27
N MET A 641 -39.97 34.49 1.28
CA MET A 641 -39.49 33.82 0.07
C MET A 641 -38.47 34.67 -0.68
N ASP A 642 -38.77 35.96 -0.90
CA ASP A 642 -37.90 36.89 -1.64
C ASP A 642 -36.53 37.08 -0.96
N ASP A 643 -36.53 37.22 0.38
CA ASP A 643 -35.31 37.35 1.19
C ASP A 643 -34.45 36.07 1.12
N PHE A 644 -35.11 34.90 1.17
CA PHE A 644 -34.46 33.61 1.10
C PHE A 644 -33.82 33.40 -0.27
N GLU A 645 -34.55 33.66 -1.36
CA GLU A 645 -34.04 33.48 -2.72
C GLU A 645 -32.86 34.41 -3.02
N MET A 646 -32.95 35.69 -2.63
CA MET A 646 -31.86 36.64 -2.80
C MET A 646 -30.59 36.17 -2.09
N LEU A 647 -30.71 35.75 -0.83
CA LEU A 647 -29.54 35.28 -0.08
C LEU A 647 -29.06 33.93 -0.57
N TYR A 648 -29.96 33.02 -0.94
CA TYR A 648 -29.62 31.71 -1.48
C TYR A 648 -28.78 31.83 -2.76
N LEU A 649 -29.16 32.74 -3.67
CA LEU A 649 -28.37 33.03 -4.88
C LEU A 649 -27.00 33.63 -4.55
N ARG A 650 -26.91 34.45 -3.49
CA ARG A 650 -25.65 35.07 -3.08
C ARG A 650 -24.69 34.10 -2.38
N SER A 651 -25.19 33.22 -1.53
CA SER A 651 -24.38 32.27 -0.75
C SER A 651 -24.26 30.88 -1.39
N GLY A 652 -25.01 30.60 -2.46
CA GLY A 652 -25.05 29.29 -3.11
C GLY A 652 -25.78 28.21 -2.31
N GLY A 653 -26.55 28.58 -1.29
CA GLY A 653 -27.20 27.67 -0.34
C GLY A 653 -27.96 28.43 0.75
N CYS A 654 -28.66 27.71 1.64
CA CYS A 654 -29.43 28.30 2.74
C CYS A 654 -28.55 29.23 3.61
N PRO A 655 -28.96 30.48 3.91
CA PRO A 655 -28.13 31.41 4.67
C PRO A 655 -27.84 30.95 6.10
N PHE A 656 -28.70 30.09 6.67
CA PHE A 656 -28.55 29.56 8.03
C PHE A 656 -27.69 28.29 8.07
N CYS A 657 -28.07 27.25 7.31
CA CYS A 657 -27.43 25.93 7.39
C CYS A 657 -26.55 25.59 6.19
N ARG A 658 -26.36 26.50 5.25
CA ARG A 658 -25.49 26.34 4.06
C ARG A 658 -25.84 25.14 3.16
N SER A 659 -26.99 24.49 3.39
CA SER A 659 -27.41 23.36 2.58
C SER A 659 -27.85 23.85 1.20
N VAL A 660 -27.42 23.12 0.18
CA VAL A 660 -27.86 23.33 -1.20
C VAL A 660 -29.10 22.46 -1.35
N SER A 661 -30.25 23.09 -1.54
CA SER A 661 -31.49 22.37 -1.82
C SER A 661 -31.30 21.65 -3.16
N GLN A 662 -31.44 20.32 -3.16
CA GLN A 662 -31.61 19.56 -4.39
C GLN A 662 -32.93 20.05 -4.99
N ARG A 663 -32.87 20.98 -5.95
CA ARG A 663 -34.04 21.27 -6.77
C ARG A 663 -34.44 19.94 -7.38
N LYS A 664 -35.68 19.48 -7.13
CA LYS A 664 -36.29 18.46 -7.98
C LYS A 664 -36.19 18.98 -9.39
N THR A 665 -35.30 18.41 -10.18
CA THR A 665 -35.20 18.60 -11.63
C THR A 665 -36.45 18.00 -12.25
N ASP A 666 -37.58 18.68 -12.14
CA ASP A 666 -38.86 18.28 -12.77
C ASP A 666 -39.55 19.46 -13.46
N GLU A 667 -38.85 20.57 -13.67
CA GLU A 667 -39.23 21.58 -14.66
C GLU A 667 -38.08 21.71 -15.64
N MET A 668 -38.10 20.85 -16.67
CA MET A 668 -37.38 21.12 -17.91
C MET A 668 -37.89 22.46 -18.41
N ILE A 669 -37.06 23.49 -18.25
CA ILE A 669 -37.02 24.61 -19.18
C ILE A 669 -36.89 23.95 -20.55
N THR A 670 -37.97 24.04 -21.33
CA THR A 670 -37.92 23.76 -22.75
C THR A 670 -37.03 24.86 -23.31
N ASP A 671 -35.79 24.50 -23.67
CA ASP A 671 -34.93 25.37 -24.45
C ASP A 671 -35.64 25.64 -25.78
N ASP A 672 -36.03 26.90 -25.99
CA ASP A 672 -36.68 27.44 -27.20
C ASP A 672 -35.75 27.43 -28.45
N GLU A 673 -34.68 26.62 -28.48
CA GLU A 673 -33.74 26.55 -29.61
C GLU A 673 -34.05 25.44 -30.64
N GLU A 674 -35.12 24.65 -30.48
CA GLU A 674 -35.55 23.62 -31.45
C GLU A 674 -36.77 24.00 -32.31
N LEU A 675 -37.13 25.29 -32.39
CA LEU A 675 -38.23 25.78 -33.24
C LEU A 675 -37.79 26.56 -34.50
N ASP A 676 -36.49 26.78 -34.72
CA ASP A 676 -35.96 27.51 -35.90
C ASP A 676 -35.38 26.60 -37.00
N ALA A 677 -35.84 25.35 -37.08
CA ALA A 677 -35.62 24.48 -38.24
C ALA A 677 -36.88 24.38 -39.14
N ILE A 678 -37.55 25.52 -39.36
CA ILE A 678 -38.50 25.79 -40.47
C ILE A 678 -38.11 27.09 -41.16
#